data_AF-A0A0Q8PWQ1-F1
#
_entry.id   AF-A0A0Q8PWQ1-F1
#
_cell.length_a   1.000
_cell.length_b   1.000
_cell.length_c   1.000
_cell.angle_alpha   90.00
_cell.angle_beta   90.00
_cell.angle_gamma   90.00
#
_symmetry.space_group_name_H-M   'P 1'
#
loop_
_entity.id
_entity.type
_entity.pdbx_description
1 polymer ?
#
loop_
_entity_poly.entity_id
_entity_poly.type
_entity_poly.pdbx_seq_one_letter_code
_entity_poly.pdbx_strand_id
1 'polypeptide(L)'
;MSPNGVQAQPSSSLDLSKANRRAPVAGLYDWSKAGYRGGADLPGAADTNPDAACQITPAELAAQFGVRPDDGVDDSAGLQSAIDQIRTACSPSASYTKLSLITLPAGVLQVSRQLGVDADYLTIRGAGSGVGGSRIVFRPDADTRYDALTPDGSDWDEDGMTSGSAKGGWIWPGRGLFRVQSRGVNSAYASEYAAAPANRKDLFEGTVNVHWKAGLKLREKTGGAGFAARTGDTVVPLATSGVLTNLQVGGLVNIRAANSLKFYAQQDIQPADGTLQNIHMRQQIFTVTAVDTTNRTITLDKPLEYDVPVTSTSDGSAAIEGAVYDSKAAPIVDPVLGVGFENFALTQDMPGLNAADAVHNYGNMSPADEMHGIVFKWAANSWVRGIRTEMTGSHPIVTEEAYHLQIVNNQLDGSWNKGKGGNGYFRGSRVWDSLYAGNTSRNLRHFTFQWSASGNVVIGNDFDSDINLHGGWERNNLIELNTVTVPYEHRSANCRSNCGEEGGGGPDASTWFPIWWGAGKKAVKWSGSSGPHNVFFNNTMTKQATAGAAYTPYYADHQRIYQFGWNGTAWQHLDTAGTPIPDWAGREQLDFTGGHGVDATRTDAGASLFLKSVNGTSPSPSPSPSPSPSPSPSPSQSPSPSPTVSPSPSGAGCLTARTVKGSSWSSGYGMDVFVKNNCAVKSTSWTVEFDLPAGTSVSSSWSSIRTQSGQHYKFVNVSYNGAIAPGQEESFGFNAAGLGLPSNLTAR
;
A
#
# COMPACT_ATOMS: atom_id res chain seq x y z
N MET A 1 -23.06 -1.35 -18.63
CA MET A 1 -23.60 -2.67 -18.26
C MET A 1 -22.43 -3.49 -17.73
N SER A 2 -22.34 -3.67 -16.42
CA SER A 2 -21.23 -4.38 -15.77
C SER A 2 -21.46 -5.88 -15.80
N PRO A 3 -20.56 -6.72 -16.35
CA PRO A 3 -20.70 -8.16 -16.24
C PRO A 3 -19.96 -8.69 -15.01
N ASN A 4 -20.71 -9.49 -14.25
CA ASN A 4 -20.28 -10.53 -13.31
C ASN A 4 -19.75 -10.09 -11.95
N GLY A 5 -20.71 -9.97 -11.03
CA GLY A 5 -20.48 -9.96 -9.60
C GLY A 5 -19.85 -11.27 -9.13
N VAL A 6 -18.64 -11.14 -8.60
CA VAL A 6 -18.31 -11.78 -7.34
C VAL A 6 -18.96 -10.90 -6.28
N GLN A 7 -19.96 -11.43 -5.58
CA GLN A 7 -20.49 -10.80 -4.38
C GLN A 7 -19.32 -10.67 -3.40
N ALA A 8 -18.80 -9.45 -3.24
CA ALA A 8 -17.90 -9.14 -2.14
C ALA A 8 -18.64 -9.54 -0.86
N GLN A 9 -18.11 -10.54 -0.17
CA GLN A 9 -18.53 -10.77 1.22
C GLN A 9 -18.32 -9.43 1.94
N PRO A 10 -19.33 -8.85 2.60
CA PRO A 10 -19.09 -7.69 3.44
C PRO A 10 -18.03 -8.14 4.44
N SER A 11 -16.84 -7.54 4.39
CA SER A 11 -15.78 -7.84 5.35
C SER A 11 -16.40 -7.67 6.74
N SER A 12 -16.56 -8.77 7.46
CA SER A 12 -16.95 -8.72 8.87
C SER A 12 -16.01 -7.72 9.54
N SER A 13 -16.55 -6.64 10.12
CA SER A 13 -15.73 -5.57 10.69
C SER A 13 -14.76 -6.18 11.70
N LEU A 14 -13.47 -6.18 11.37
CA LEU A 14 -12.44 -6.65 12.28
C LEU A 14 -12.51 -5.80 13.56
N ASP A 15 -12.46 -6.46 14.72
CA ASP A 15 -12.29 -5.74 15.98
C ASP A 15 -10.83 -5.27 16.06
N LEU A 16 -10.60 -4.00 15.70
CA LEU A 16 -9.29 -3.38 15.72
C LEU A 16 -8.96 -2.74 17.08
N SER A 17 -9.74 -3.04 18.12
CA SER A 17 -9.52 -2.46 19.44
C SER A 17 -8.21 -2.93 20.05
N LYS A 18 -7.69 -2.14 20.99
CA LYS A 18 -6.53 -2.52 21.79
C LYS A 18 -6.73 -3.87 22.49
N ALA A 19 -7.96 -4.17 22.91
CA ALA A 19 -8.31 -5.40 23.61
C ALA A 19 -8.13 -6.66 22.74
N ASN A 20 -8.29 -6.54 21.42
CA ASN A 20 -8.16 -7.64 20.47
C ASN A 20 -6.74 -7.79 19.89
N ARG A 21 -5.75 -6.99 20.31
CA ARG A 21 -4.36 -7.13 19.85
C ARG A 21 -3.72 -8.42 20.36
N ARG A 22 -3.23 -9.26 19.45
CA ARG A 22 -2.48 -10.48 19.78
C ARG A 22 -1.15 -10.12 20.43
N ALA A 23 -0.68 -10.97 21.35
CA ALA A 23 0.68 -10.86 21.88
C ALA A 23 1.72 -11.14 20.76
N PRO A 24 2.91 -10.53 20.81
CA PRO A 24 3.94 -10.74 19.79
C PRO A 24 4.30 -12.21 19.63
N VAL A 25 4.40 -12.66 18.38
CA VAL A 25 4.86 -14.00 18.05
C VAL A 25 6.39 -14.02 18.14
N ALA A 26 6.93 -14.99 18.87
CA ALA A 26 8.37 -15.09 19.10
C ALA A 26 9.16 -15.15 17.77
N GLY A 27 10.18 -14.30 17.66
CA GLY A 27 11.02 -14.21 16.46
C GLY A 27 10.44 -13.34 15.33
N LEU A 28 9.26 -12.74 15.52
CA LEU A 28 8.70 -11.74 14.62
C LEU A 28 8.70 -10.35 15.29
N TYR A 29 8.46 -9.32 14.47
CA TYR A 29 8.33 -7.95 14.96
C TYR A 29 7.05 -7.79 15.81
N ASP A 30 7.09 -6.89 16.79
CA ASP A 30 5.93 -6.56 17.63
C ASP A 30 5.04 -5.53 16.93
N TRP A 31 4.00 -6.00 16.26
CA TRP A 31 2.98 -5.13 15.66
C TRP A 31 1.87 -4.71 16.61
N SER A 32 1.84 -5.15 17.88
CA SER A 32 0.69 -4.93 18.78
C SER A 32 0.35 -3.46 19.03
N LYS A 33 1.31 -2.57 18.76
CA LYS A 33 1.20 -1.12 18.88
C LYS A 33 0.95 -0.39 17.55
N ALA A 34 0.79 -1.09 16.44
CA ALA A 34 0.49 -0.43 15.17
C ALA A 34 -0.88 0.27 15.21
N GLY A 35 -0.93 1.50 14.67
CA GLY A 35 -2.14 2.32 14.59
C GLY A 35 -2.13 3.53 15.52
N TYR A 36 -3.31 4.11 15.70
CA TYR A 36 -3.50 5.36 16.44
C TYR A 36 -2.92 5.29 17.85
N ARG A 37 -2.01 6.22 18.20
CA ARG A 37 -1.39 6.34 19.53
C ARG A 37 -0.85 5.02 20.10
N GLY A 38 -0.13 4.24 19.30
CA GLY A 38 0.42 2.97 19.75
C GLY A 38 -0.64 1.88 19.91
N GLY A 39 -1.65 1.86 19.03
CA GLY A 39 -2.72 0.86 19.00
C GLY A 39 -3.88 1.13 19.95
N ALA A 40 -4.07 2.38 20.39
CA ALA A 40 -5.27 2.81 21.11
C ALA A 40 -6.51 2.81 20.21
N ASP A 41 -7.69 2.79 20.81
CA ASP A 41 -8.94 2.88 20.08
C ASP A 41 -9.10 4.29 19.45
N LEU A 42 -9.73 4.35 18.28
CA LEU A 42 -10.00 5.63 17.63
C LEU A 42 -10.97 6.48 18.46
N PRO A 43 -10.83 7.82 18.44
CA PRO A 43 -11.69 8.71 19.20
C PRO A 43 -13.18 8.50 18.94
N GLY A 44 -13.96 8.60 20.01
CA GLY A 44 -15.42 8.57 19.99
C GLY A 44 -16.03 9.93 20.33
N ALA A 45 -17.36 9.96 20.49
CA ALA A 45 -18.08 11.17 20.89
C ALA A 45 -17.62 11.72 22.26
N ALA A 46 -17.22 10.82 23.18
CA ALA A 46 -16.74 11.19 24.51
C ALA A 46 -15.41 11.97 24.51
N ASP A 47 -14.62 11.86 23.43
CA ASP A 47 -13.35 12.55 23.28
C ASP A 47 -13.51 13.93 22.61
N THR A 48 -14.72 14.29 22.17
CA THR A 48 -14.99 15.60 21.57
C THR A 48 -14.91 16.69 22.64
N ASN A 49 -14.30 17.82 22.29
CA ASN A 49 -14.14 18.97 23.16
C ASN A 49 -15.52 19.47 23.63
N PRO A 50 -15.81 19.49 24.94
CA PRO A 50 -17.13 19.88 25.44
C PRO A 50 -17.45 21.36 25.25
N ASP A 51 -16.45 22.20 24.94
CA ASP A 51 -16.67 23.60 24.60
C ASP A 51 -17.30 23.72 23.21
N ALA A 52 -18.51 24.28 23.16
CA ALA A 52 -19.25 24.50 21.93
C ALA A 52 -18.49 25.41 20.94
N ALA A 53 -17.65 26.34 21.41
CA ALA A 53 -16.83 27.18 20.55
C ALA A 53 -15.78 26.39 19.73
N CYS A 54 -15.49 25.16 20.15
CA CYS A 54 -14.58 24.23 19.47
C CYS A 54 -15.32 23.14 18.70
N GLN A 55 -16.63 23.28 18.52
CA GLN A 55 -17.48 22.39 17.74
C GLN A 55 -18.24 23.20 16.69
N ILE A 56 -17.62 23.44 15.54
CA ILE A 56 -18.23 24.21 14.46
C ILE A 56 -19.26 23.34 13.74
N THR A 57 -20.53 23.74 13.83
CA THR A 57 -21.67 23.07 13.20
C THR A 57 -21.85 23.49 11.72
N PRO A 58 -22.65 22.75 10.93
CA PRO A 58 -22.97 23.15 9.56
C PRO A 58 -23.65 24.53 9.47
N ALA A 59 -24.49 24.88 10.45
CA ALA A 59 -25.14 26.18 10.50
C ALA A 59 -24.15 27.32 10.74
N GLU A 60 -23.15 27.09 11.60
CA GLU A 60 -22.08 28.07 11.86
C GLU A 60 -21.13 28.18 10.68
N LEU A 61 -20.78 27.06 10.02
CA LEU A 61 -20.07 27.06 8.73
C LEU A 61 -20.75 28.01 7.73
N ALA A 62 -22.06 27.88 7.55
CA ALA A 62 -22.83 28.71 6.62
C ALA A 62 -22.98 30.18 7.05
N ALA A 63 -23.16 30.44 8.34
CA ALA A 63 -23.47 31.77 8.86
C ALA A 63 -22.22 32.62 9.15
N GLN A 64 -21.14 32.00 9.62
CA GLN A 64 -19.93 32.68 10.09
C GLN A 64 -18.79 32.61 9.07
N PHE A 65 -18.71 31.52 8.31
CA PHE A 65 -17.60 31.26 7.39
C PHE A 65 -18.01 31.27 5.92
N GLY A 66 -19.31 31.40 5.63
CA GLY A 66 -19.84 31.41 4.26
C GLY A 66 -19.77 30.07 3.55
N VAL A 67 -19.58 28.96 4.26
CA VAL A 67 -19.47 27.61 3.69
C VAL A 67 -20.86 27.00 3.55
N ARG A 68 -21.34 26.79 2.32
CA ARG A 68 -22.73 26.38 2.07
C ARG A 68 -22.77 25.29 1.01
N PRO A 69 -23.48 24.17 1.27
CA PRO A 69 -23.61 23.13 0.26
C PRO A 69 -24.48 23.62 -0.90
N ASP A 70 -24.16 23.14 -2.11
CA ASP A 70 -24.98 23.22 -3.31
C ASP A 70 -25.28 24.66 -3.81
N ASP A 71 -24.50 25.67 -3.39
CA ASP A 71 -24.68 27.05 -3.84
C ASP A 71 -23.78 27.44 -5.04
N GLY A 72 -22.84 26.56 -5.40
CA GLY A 72 -21.91 26.75 -6.52
C GLY A 72 -20.79 27.75 -6.24
N VAL A 73 -20.63 28.21 -5.00
CA VAL A 73 -19.58 29.13 -4.56
C VAL A 73 -18.39 28.34 -4.04
N ASP A 74 -17.19 28.87 -4.21
CA ASP A 74 -15.96 28.28 -3.67
C ASP A 74 -15.88 28.46 -2.14
N ASP A 75 -15.91 27.35 -1.42
CA ASP A 75 -15.89 27.25 0.04
C ASP A 75 -14.46 27.28 0.63
N SER A 76 -13.42 27.31 -0.21
CA SER A 76 -12.01 27.17 0.23
C SER A 76 -11.64 28.13 1.36
N ALA A 77 -11.93 29.43 1.19
CA ALA A 77 -11.57 30.46 2.16
C ALA A 77 -12.33 30.31 3.48
N GLY A 78 -13.60 29.92 3.41
CA GLY A 78 -14.46 29.69 4.57
C GLY A 78 -14.00 28.48 5.37
N LEU A 79 -13.74 27.35 4.70
CA LEU A 79 -13.21 26.14 5.32
C LEU A 79 -11.84 26.38 5.96
N GLN A 80 -10.94 27.10 5.27
CA GLN A 80 -9.64 27.46 5.84
C GLN A 80 -9.79 28.35 7.07
N SER A 81 -10.70 29.34 7.03
CA SER A 81 -10.94 30.24 8.17
C SER A 81 -11.50 29.49 9.39
N ALA A 82 -12.36 28.50 9.18
CA ALA A 82 -12.86 27.64 10.26
C ALA A 82 -11.73 26.81 10.91
N ILE A 83 -10.82 26.26 10.11
CA ILE A 83 -9.63 25.56 10.62
C ILE A 83 -8.72 26.53 11.40
N ASP A 84 -8.50 27.74 10.89
CA ASP A 84 -7.66 28.76 11.52
C ASP A 84 -8.22 29.23 12.87
N GLN A 85 -9.55 29.32 12.97
CA GLN A 85 -10.23 29.59 14.23
C GLN A 85 -9.98 28.48 15.25
N ILE A 86 -10.16 27.21 14.88
CA ILE A 86 -9.88 26.08 15.78
C ILE A 86 -8.41 26.07 16.19
N ARG A 87 -7.48 26.26 15.25
CA ARG A 87 -6.05 26.31 15.55
C ARG A 87 -5.71 27.36 16.60
N THR A 88 -6.30 28.54 16.48
CA THR A 88 -5.98 29.68 17.36
C THR A 88 -6.69 29.59 18.70
N ALA A 89 -7.98 29.25 18.71
CA ALA A 89 -8.82 29.31 19.91
C ALA A 89 -8.83 28.00 20.71
N CYS A 90 -8.68 26.85 20.05
CA CYS A 90 -8.98 25.55 20.65
C CYS A 90 -7.75 24.67 20.80
N SER A 91 -6.88 24.56 19.78
CA SER A 91 -5.71 23.69 19.81
C SER A 91 -4.78 23.89 21.03
N PRO A 92 -4.51 25.13 21.52
CA PRO A 92 -3.64 25.33 22.69
C PRO A 92 -4.13 24.68 23.99
N SER A 93 -5.43 24.36 24.08
CA SER A 93 -6.04 23.70 25.26
C SER A 93 -6.62 22.33 24.94
N ALA A 94 -6.40 21.83 23.72
CA ALA A 94 -6.92 20.56 23.25
C ALA A 94 -6.02 19.39 23.67
N SER A 95 -6.55 18.18 23.54
CA SER A 95 -5.82 16.94 23.84
C SER A 95 -6.51 15.76 23.16
N TYR A 96 -5.93 14.56 23.28
CA TYR A 96 -6.53 13.33 22.74
C TYR A 96 -7.86 12.91 23.38
N THR A 97 -8.32 13.59 24.44
CA THR A 97 -9.66 13.41 25.03
C THR A 97 -10.47 14.70 25.00
N LYS A 98 -10.05 15.67 24.18
CA LYS A 98 -10.65 16.99 24.01
C LYS A 98 -10.40 17.50 22.59
N LEU A 99 -10.90 16.75 21.60
CA LEU A 99 -10.72 17.05 20.18
C LEU A 99 -11.76 18.03 19.67
N SER A 100 -11.32 19.05 18.96
CA SER A 100 -12.22 19.99 18.28
C SER A 100 -12.92 19.29 17.10
N LEU A 101 -14.10 19.78 16.73
CA LEU A 101 -14.91 19.19 15.68
C LEU A 101 -15.35 20.25 14.67
N ILE A 102 -15.13 20.00 13.39
CA ILE A 102 -15.80 20.70 12.30
C ILE A 102 -16.74 19.69 11.62
N THR A 103 -18.03 19.98 11.62
CA THR A 103 -19.04 19.13 10.97
C THR A 103 -19.44 19.73 9.63
N LEU A 104 -19.14 19.04 8.54
CA LEU A 104 -19.51 19.45 7.18
C LEU A 104 -21.00 19.22 6.93
N PRO A 105 -21.69 20.14 6.23
CA PRO A 105 -23.08 19.92 5.80
C PRO A 105 -23.20 18.76 4.81
N ALA A 106 -24.39 18.15 4.75
CA ALA A 106 -24.75 17.31 3.61
C ALA A 106 -24.88 18.16 2.33
N GLY A 107 -24.56 17.58 1.18
CA GLY A 107 -24.53 18.28 -0.11
C GLY A 107 -23.11 18.53 -0.62
N VAL A 108 -22.99 19.31 -1.70
CA VAL A 108 -21.74 19.54 -2.42
C VAL A 108 -21.06 20.83 -1.96
N LEU A 109 -19.85 20.74 -1.44
CA LEU A 109 -18.95 21.88 -1.20
C LEU A 109 -17.95 21.99 -2.37
N GLN A 110 -17.76 23.19 -2.89
CA GLN A 110 -16.79 23.46 -3.95
C GLN A 110 -15.49 23.96 -3.33
N VAL A 111 -14.37 23.39 -3.73
CA VAL A 111 -13.05 23.83 -3.24
C VAL A 111 -12.14 24.03 -4.43
N SER A 112 -11.36 25.11 -4.44
CA SER A 112 -10.34 25.38 -5.45
C SER A 112 -8.91 25.44 -4.90
N ARG A 113 -8.76 25.55 -3.57
CA ARG A 113 -7.46 25.67 -2.88
C ARG A 113 -7.14 24.44 -2.03
N GLN A 114 -5.85 24.20 -1.84
CA GLN A 114 -5.38 23.31 -0.76
C GLN A 114 -5.79 23.89 0.61
N LEU A 115 -6.35 23.04 1.47
CA LEU A 115 -6.67 23.33 2.84
C LEU A 115 -5.55 22.86 3.75
N GLY A 116 -4.88 23.79 4.43
CA GLY A 116 -3.91 23.50 5.47
C GLY A 116 -4.63 23.11 6.76
N VAL A 117 -4.51 21.84 7.14
CA VAL A 117 -5.11 21.27 8.35
C VAL A 117 -4.03 21.17 9.42
N ASP A 118 -3.71 22.32 10.01
CA ASP A 118 -2.63 22.51 10.99
C ASP A 118 -3.16 22.89 12.38
N ALA A 119 -4.43 22.58 12.64
CA ALA A 119 -5.03 22.62 13.96
C ALA A 119 -4.85 21.27 14.64
N ASP A 120 -4.06 21.22 15.71
CA ASP A 120 -3.92 20.00 16.51
C ASP A 120 -5.27 19.59 17.11
N TYR A 121 -5.46 18.26 17.20
CA TYR A 121 -6.62 17.62 17.79
C TYR A 121 -7.94 18.01 17.11
N LEU A 122 -7.94 18.14 15.78
CA LEU A 122 -9.13 18.48 14.98
C LEU A 122 -9.70 17.23 14.29
N THR A 123 -11.00 17.00 14.45
CA THR A 123 -11.78 16.10 13.61
C THR A 123 -12.59 16.90 12.59
N ILE A 124 -12.45 16.59 11.29
CA ILE A 124 -13.33 17.05 10.23
C ILE A 124 -14.25 15.89 9.85
N ARG A 125 -15.56 16.05 10.10
CA ARG A 125 -16.56 14.99 9.93
C ARG A 125 -17.67 15.43 8.99
N GLY A 126 -18.00 14.61 8.00
CA GLY A 126 -19.17 14.82 7.15
C GLY A 126 -20.44 14.14 7.63
N ALA A 127 -21.53 14.45 6.93
CA ALA A 127 -22.85 13.86 7.11
C ALA A 127 -22.99 12.45 6.49
N GLY A 128 -21.88 11.80 6.12
CA GLY A 128 -21.84 10.53 5.40
C GLY A 128 -21.05 10.64 4.09
N SER A 129 -20.44 9.55 3.64
CA SER A 129 -19.67 9.48 2.38
C SER A 129 -20.46 8.89 1.20
N GLY A 130 -21.71 8.48 1.44
CA GLY A 130 -22.63 7.95 0.43
C GLY A 130 -23.56 9.00 -0.17
N VAL A 131 -24.58 8.53 -0.88
CA VAL A 131 -25.65 9.38 -1.46
C VAL A 131 -26.34 10.20 -0.36
N GLY A 132 -26.48 11.51 -0.58
CA GLY A 132 -27.07 12.43 0.39
C GLY A 132 -26.13 12.84 1.54
N GLY A 133 -24.87 12.36 1.53
CA GLY A 133 -23.85 12.77 2.47
C GLY A 133 -23.12 14.06 2.08
N SER A 134 -22.00 14.34 2.76
CA SER A 134 -21.11 15.46 2.41
C SER A 134 -20.22 15.06 1.24
N ARG A 135 -20.15 15.88 0.19
CA ARG A 135 -19.24 15.69 -0.94
C ARG A 135 -18.43 16.95 -1.17
N ILE A 136 -17.11 16.82 -1.17
CA ILE A 136 -16.20 17.90 -1.55
C ILE A 136 -15.78 17.69 -3.01
N VAL A 137 -16.00 18.71 -3.84
CA VAL A 137 -15.59 18.71 -5.23
C VAL A 137 -14.44 19.70 -5.39
N PHE A 138 -13.25 19.14 -5.60
CA PHE A 138 -12.02 19.91 -5.74
C PHE A 138 -11.76 20.25 -7.22
N ARG A 139 -11.65 21.54 -7.54
CA ARG A 139 -11.26 22.07 -8.85
C ARG A 139 -10.09 23.03 -8.67
N PRO A 140 -8.85 22.51 -8.67
CA PRO A 140 -7.66 23.32 -8.44
C PRO A 140 -7.60 24.52 -9.38
N ASP A 141 -7.48 25.72 -8.83
CA ASP A 141 -7.33 26.92 -9.62
C ASP A 141 -5.86 27.24 -9.96
N ALA A 142 -5.62 28.38 -10.61
CA ALA A 142 -4.30 28.75 -11.10
C ALA A 142 -3.23 28.87 -10.00
N ASP A 143 -3.59 29.22 -8.76
CA ASP A 143 -2.59 29.25 -7.67
C ASP A 143 -2.48 27.94 -6.88
N THR A 144 -3.24 26.92 -7.27
CA THR A 144 -3.16 25.58 -6.69
C THR A 144 -2.50 24.59 -7.65
N ARG A 145 -2.75 24.71 -8.95
CA ARG A 145 -2.14 23.86 -9.99
C ARG A 145 -0.63 24.05 -10.07
N TYR A 146 0.05 23.02 -10.56
CA TYR A 146 1.46 23.15 -10.93
C TYR A 146 1.59 23.91 -12.24
N ASP A 147 2.36 24.99 -12.23
CA ASP A 147 2.62 25.86 -13.38
C ASP A 147 4.03 25.64 -13.98
N ALA A 148 4.83 24.78 -13.36
CA ALA A 148 6.09 24.29 -13.90
C ALA A 148 5.99 22.77 -14.10
N LEU A 149 6.12 22.32 -15.34
CA LEU A 149 6.19 20.92 -15.72
C LEU A 149 7.59 20.59 -16.22
N THR A 150 7.95 19.31 -16.18
CA THR A 150 9.22 18.82 -16.73
C THR A 150 9.34 19.23 -18.20
N PRO A 151 10.56 19.29 -18.79
CA PRO A 151 10.74 19.71 -20.18
C PRO A 151 9.93 18.92 -21.21
N ASP A 152 9.61 17.66 -20.90
CA ASP A 152 8.76 16.78 -21.73
C ASP A 152 7.25 16.89 -21.41
N GLY A 153 6.89 17.74 -20.44
CA GLY A 153 5.51 18.00 -20.01
C GLY A 153 4.82 16.84 -19.31
N SER A 154 5.56 15.81 -18.90
CA SER A 154 4.99 14.54 -18.45
C SER A 154 4.76 14.43 -16.93
N ASP A 155 5.30 15.37 -16.17
CA ASP A 155 5.25 15.43 -14.71
C ASP A 155 5.37 16.90 -14.27
N TRP A 156 5.04 17.21 -13.02
CA TRP A 156 5.38 18.52 -12.47
C TRP A 156 6.88 18.61 -12.16
N ASP A 157 7.47 19.79 -12.31
CA ASP A 157 8.92 19.97 -12.15
C ASP A 157 9.29 20.44 -10.74
N GLU A 158 9.71 19.49 -9.91
CA GLU A 158 10.17 19.72 -8.55
C GLU A 158 11.34 20.71 -8.45
N ASP A 159 12.22 20.75 -9.44
CA ASP A 159 13.39 21.62 -9.43
C ASP A 159 13.15 22.92 -10.21
N GLY A 160 12.28 22.90 -11.22
CA GLY A 160 11.88 24.06 -12.01
C GLY A 160 10.89 24.98 -11.29
N MET A 161 10.07 24.44 -10.38
CA MET A 161 9.10 25.23 -9.61
C MET A 161 9.77 26.03 -8.47
N THR A 162 10.36 27.19 -8.78
CA THR A 162 11.10 28.01 -7.78
C THR A 162 10.42 29.31 -7.32
N SER A 163 10.84 29.84 -6.17
CA SER A 163 10.61 31.22 -5.72
C SER A 163 11.68 31.59 -4.70
N GLY A 164 12.53 32.59 -5.00
CA GLY A 164 13.71 32.87 -4.18
C GLY A 164 14.60 31.62 -4.06
N SER A 165 14.90 31.23 -2.83
CA SER A 165 15.64 30.02 -2.48
C SER A 165 14.78 28.75 -2.50
N ALA A 166 13.46 28.88 -2.57
CA ALA A 166 12.54 27.75 -2.52
C ALA A 166 12.36 27.07 -3.87
N LYS A 167 12.14 25.75 -3.84
CA LYS A 167 11.91 24.90 -5.02
C LYS A 167 10.81 23.87 -4.76
N GLY A 168 10.14 23.38 -5.79
CA GLY A 168 9.03 22.42 -5.72
C GLY A 168 9.29 21.19 -4.85
N GLY A 169 10.49 20.60 -4.90
CA GLY A 169 10.84 19.44 -4.06
C GLY A 169 10.69 19.66 -2.55
N TRP A 170 10.58 20.92 -2.13
CA TRP A 170 10.29 21.32 -0.74
C TRP A 170 8.90 20.91 -0.27
N ILE A 171 7.92 20.87 -1.16
CA ILE A 171 6.53 20.49 -0.85
C ILE A 171 6.25 19.00 -1.04
N TRP A 172 7.24 18.22 -1.48
CA TRP A 172 7.15 16.75 -1.60
C TRP A 172 6.38 16.13 -0.43
N PRO A 173 5.35 15.27 -0.64
CA PRO A 173 5.05 14.55 -1.87
C PRO A 173 4.29 15.34 -2.93
N GLY A 174 4.03 16.63 -2.71
CA GLY A 174 3.23 17.46 -3.60
C GLY A 174 2.06 18.10 -2.85
N ARG A 175 1.14 18.73 -3.57
CA ARG A 175 -0.08 19.37 -3.05
C ARG A 175 -1.23 18.38 -2.91
N GLY A 176 -2.21 18.72 -2.08
CA GLY A 176 -3.47 17.99 -2.00
C GLY A 176 -4.64 18.85 -1.54
N LEU A 177 -5.86 18.31 -1.58
CA LEU A 177 -7.04 18.98 -1.05
C LEU A 177 -6.88 19.27 0.44
N PHE A 178 -6.51 18.25 1.23
CA PHE A 178 -6.19 18.40 2.65
C PHE A 178 -4.73 18.12 2.89
N ARG A 179 -4.04 19.06 3.54
CA ARG A 179 -2.63 18.91 3.90
C ARG A 179 -2.45 19.08 5.40
N VAL A 180 -2.16 17.97 6.08
CA VAL A 180 -1.87 17.90 7.51
C VAL A 180 -0.37 18.11 7.69
N GLN A 181 0.01 19.37 7.90
CA GLN A 181 1.36 19.81 8.24
C GLN A 181 1.29 21.22 8.85
N SER A 182 2.31 21.65 9.60
CA SER A 182 2.42 23.06 10.00
C SER A 182 2.55 23.99 8.78
N ARG A 183 1.86 25.13 8.81
CA ARG A 183 2.07 26.24 7.84
C ARG A 183 3.10 27.27 8.32
N GLY A 184 3.85 26.96 9.38
CA GLY A 184 4.90 27.84 9.89
C GLY A 184 5.99 28.10 8.83
N VAL A 185 6.43 29.36 8.74
CA VAL A 185 7.52 29.79 7.87
C VAL A 185 8.73 30.15 8.74
N ASN A 186 9.88 29.55 8.46
CA ASN A 186 11.11 29.86 9.17
C ASN A 186 11.51 31.33 8.93
N SER A 187 11.90 32.05 9.98
CA SER A 187 12.19 33.48 9.94
C SER A 187 13.27 33.87 8.91
N ALA A 188 14.20 32.96 8.59
CA ALA A 188 15.22 33.20 7.56
C ALA A 188 14.64 33.39 6.14
N TYR A 189 13.39 32.97 5.91
CA TYR A 189 12.70 33.09 4.63
C TYR A 189 11.52 34.05 4.66
N ALA A 190 11.32 34.79 5.76
CA ALA A 190 10.15 35.66 5.91
C ALA A 190 10.02 36.69 4.78
N SER A 191 11.14 37.27 4.33
CA SER A 191 11.15 38.22 3.21
C SER A 191 10.84 37.54 1.87
N GLU A 192 11.39 36.35 1.63
CA GLU A 192 11.14 35.59 0.40
C GLU A 192 9.68 35.13 0.31
N TYR A 193 9.13 34.62 1.42
CA TYR A 193 7.72 34.24 1.52
C TYR A 193 6.75 35.42 1.34
N ALA A 194 7.11 36.59 1.87
CA ALA A 194 6.31 37.81 1.70
C ALA A 194 6.29 38.26 0.23
N ALA A 195 7.40 38.09 -0.49
CA ALA A 195 7.54 38.43 -1.90
C ALA A 195 7.01 37.35 -2.86
N ALA A 196 6.85 36.10 -2.39
CA ALA A 196 6.40 34.99 -3.21
C ALA A 196 4.96 35.20 -3.71
N PRO A 197 4.68 34.89 -5.00
CA PRO A 197 3.31 34.88 -5.50
C PRO A 197 2.48 33.80 -4.78
N ALA A 198 1.14 33.92 -4.85
CA ALA A 198 0.23 33.04 -4.12
C ALA A 198 0.52 31.55 -4.37
N ASN A 199 0.78 31.19 -5.62
CA ASN A 199 1.06 29.82 -6.06
C ASN A 199 2.46 29.31 -5.67
N ARG A 200 3.25 30.08 -4.93
CA ARG A 200 4.59 29.70 -4.44
C ARG A 200 4.76 29.89 -2.94
N LYS A 201 3.74 30.37 -2.23
CA LYS A 201 3.80 30.58 -0.77
C LYS A 201 4.00 29.26 -0.03
N ASP A 202 3.29 28.22 -0.45
CA ASP A 202 3.34 26.88 0.14
C ASP A 202 4.73 26.24 0.07
N LEU A 203 5.59 26.67 -0.88
CA LEU A 203 6.97 26.22 -0.94
C LEU A 203 7.75 26.49 0.35
N PHE A 204 7.39 27.53 1.10
CA PHE A 204 8.09 27.92 2.33
C PHE A 204 7.46 27.33 3.60
N GLU A 205 6.30 26.69 3.49
CA GLU A 205 5.48 26.26 4.63
C GLU A 205 5.91 24.88 5.17
N GLY A 206 6.03 24.79 6.49
CA GLY A 206 6.29 23.56 7.24
C GLY A 206 7.72 23.05 7.11
N THR A 207 8.06 22.47 5.96
CA THR A 207 8.96 21.29 5.96
C THR A 207 10.38 21.54 5.57
N VAL A 208 10.64 22.67 4.95
CA VAL A 208 11.92 22.86 4.29
C VAL A 208 13.01 23.23 5.26
N ASN A 209 12.68 24.06 6.24
CA ASN A 209 13.70 24.79 6.98
C ASN A 209 13.53 24.73 8.49
N VAL A 210 12.46 24.11 8.97
CA VAL A 210 12.22 23.93 10.40
C VAL A 210 12.70 22.54 10.83
N HIS A 211 12.18 21.47 10.23
CA HIS A 211 12.54 20.09 10.56
C HIS A 211 13.96 19.71 10.10
N TRP A 212 14.34 20.03 8.86
CA TRP A 212 15.67 19.70 8.31
C TRP A 212 16.83 20.44 8.96
N LYS A 213 16.65 21.74 9.22
CA LYS A 213 17.72 22.55 9.86
C LYS A 213 17.84 22.26 11.35
N ALA A 214 16.78 21.80 12.01
CA ALA A 214 16.85 21.43 13.42
C ALA A 214 17.60 20.10 13.65
N GLY A 215 17.90 19.34 12.59
CA GLY A 215 18.63 18.09 12.70
C GLY A 215 20.06 18.24 13.22
N LEU A 216 20.37 17.51 14.29
CA LEU A 216 21.68 17.44 14.90
C LEU A 216 22.47 16.27 14.33
N LYS A 217 23.73 16.50 14.01
CA LYS A 217 24.67 15.43 13.66
C LYS A 217 24.84 14.49 14.86
N LEU A 218 25.10 13.23 14.56
CA LEU A 218 25.41 12.22 15.57
C LEU A 218 26.93 12.15 15.80
N ARG A 219 27.33 11.57 16.92
CA ARG A 219 28.74 11.26 17.20
C ARG A 219 28.90 9.78 17.51
N GLU A 220 30.13 9.31 17.42
CA GLU A 220 30.44 7.93 17.77
C GLU A 220 30.08 7.64 19.24
N LYS A 221 29.43 6.49 19.45
CA LYS A 221 29.28 5.91 20.79
C LYS A 221 30.64 5.45 21.28
N THR A 222 30.90 5.54 22.58
CA THR A 222 32.16 5.04 23.14
C THR A 222 32.38 3.57 22.78
N GLY A 223 33.48 3.26 22.07
CA GLY A 223 33.79 1.92 21.56
C GLY A 223 32.96 1.50 20.33
N GLY A 224 32.27 2.42 19.67
CA GLY A 224 31.32 2.16 18.58
C GLY A 224 31.95 1.89 17.21
N ALA A 225 33.24 2.20 17.03
CA ALA A 225 34.02 1.97 15.80
C ALA A 225 33.37 2.60 14.56
N GLY A 226 33.14 3.91 14.60
CA GLY A 226 32.48 4.67 13.53
C GLY A 226 30.95 4.67 13.59
N PHE A 227 30.31 4.03 14.58
CA PHE A 227 28.86 4.01 14.73
C PHE A 227 28.37 4.87 15.90
N ALA A 228 27.33 5.64 15.64
CA ALA A 228 26.63 6.43 16.64
C ALA A 228 25.73 5.54 17.52
N ALA A 229 25.08 4.54 16.92
CA ALA A 229 24.27 3.57 17.64
C ALA A 229 24.16 2.27 16.83
N ARG A 230 23.85 1.18 17.50
CA ARG A 230 23.60 -0.13 16.89
C ARG A 230 22.12 -0.49 16.95
N THR A 231 21.70 -1.41 16.09
CA THR A 231 20.41 -2.08 16.22
C THR A 231 20.23 -2.59 17.64
N GLY A 232 19.07 -2.32 18.26
CA GLY A 232 18.79 -2.65 19.66
C GLY A 232 19.15 -1.56 20.68
N ASP A 233 19.98 -0.58 20.32
CA ASP A 233 20.25 0.56 21.21
C ASP A 233 19.01 1.47 21.32
N THR A 234 18.82 2.06 22.50
CA THR A 234 17.83 3.12 22.75
C THR A 234 18.47 4.48 23.05
N VAL A 235 19.80 4.55 23.20
CA VAL A 235 20.52 5.78 23.52
C VAL A 235 21.33 6.22 22.33
N VAL A 236 21.09 7.45 21.86
CA VAL A 236 21.75 8.02 20.68
C VAL A 236 22.65 9.20 21.10
N PRO A 237 23.98 9.10 20.91
CA PRO A 237 24.91 10.20 21.12
C PRO A 237 24.78 11.29 20.05
N LEU A 238 24.64 12.53 20.51
CA LEU A 238 24.59 13.73 19.68
C LEU A 238 25.98 14.38 19.58
N ALA A 239 26.22 15.10 18.50
CA ALA A 239 27.42 15.89 18.31
C ALA A 239 27.67 16.86 19.49
N THR A 240 28.94 17.22 19.72
CA THR A 240 29.35 18.08 20.84
C THR A 240 28.91 19.54 20.66
N SER A 241 28.56 19.97 19.45
CA SER A 241 28.01 21.30 19.11
C SER A 241 26.57 21.21 18.55
N GLY A 242 25.89 22.35 18.38
CA GLY A 242 24.50 22.42 17.91
C GLY A 242 23.46 22.61 19.01
N VAL A 243 22.27 23.10 18.65
CA VAL A 243 21.22 23.53 19.58
C VAL A 243 20.30 22.37 19.97
N LEU A 244 20.03 22.19 21.26
CA LEU A 244 19.18 21.10 21.78
C LEU A 244 17.71 21.49 22.02
N THR A 245 17.33 22.75 21.81
CA THR A 245 16.02 23.30 22.24
C THR A 245 14.82 22.50 21.73
N ASN A 246 14.94 21.88 20.56
CA ASN A 246 13.85 21.12 19.91
C ASN A 246 13.87 19.62 20.26
N LEU A 247 14.86 19.15 21.03
CA LEU A 247 14.89 17.80 21.58
C LEU A 247 14.41 17.86 23.03
N GLN A 248 13.19 17.41 23.26
CA GLN A 248 12.52 17.47 24.56
C GLN A 248 11.87 16.14 24.86
N VAL A 249 11.77 15.78 26.15
CA VAL A 249 11.02 14.59 26.56
C VAL A 249 9.57 14.69 26.11
N GLY A 250 9.06 13.65 25.47
CA GLY A 250 7.74 13.60 24.81
C GLY A 250 7.73 14.14 23.37
N GLY A 251 8.80 14.82 22.94
CA GLY A 251 8.95 15.27 21.55
C GLY A 251 9.28 14.11 20.60
N LEU A 252 8.94 14.29 19.32
CA LEU A 252 9.24 13.32 18.27
C LEU A 252 10.60 13.61 17.63
N VAL A 253 11.37 12.55 17.36
CA VAL A 253 12.66 12.63 16.68
C VAL A 253 12.74 11.56 15.61
N ASN A 254 13.15 11.93 14.40
CA ASN A 254 13.52 10.96 13.39
C ASN A 254 15.04 10.71 13.45
N ILE A 255 15.43 9.46 13.74
CA ILE A 255 16.83 9.02 13.65
C ILE A 255 17.11 8.59 12.22
N ARG A 256 18.19 9.12 11.65
CA ARG A 256 18.49 9.00 10.23
C ARG A 256 19.90 8.51 10.03
N ALA A 257 20.05 7.33 9.45
CA ALA A 257 21.33 6.74 9.12
C ALA A 257 21.75 7.08 7.69
N ALA A 258 22.95 7.62 7.53
CA ALA A 258 23.55 7.89 6.23
C ALA A 258 23.73 6.61 5.41
N ASN A 259 23.47 6.70 4.11
CA ASN A 259 23.79 5.65 3.16
C ASN A 259 25.31 5.59 2.95
N SER A 260 25.83 4.39 2.72
CA SER A 260 27.24 4.16 2.36
C SER A 260 27.33 3.28 1.13
N LEU A 261 28.49 3.26 0.46
CA LEU A 261 28.70 2.36 -0.67
C LEU A 261 28.57 0.89 -0.27
N LYS A 262 29.05 0.50 0.93
CA LYS A 262 28.85 -0.87 1.43
C LYS A 262 27.39 -1.21 1.69
N PHE A 263 26.59 -0.24 2.13
CA PHE A 263 25.15 -0.44 2.30
C PHE A 263 24.43 -0.64 0.95
N TYR A 264 24.83 0.06 -0.11
CA TYR A 264 24.34 -0.23 -1.46
C TYR A 264 24.87 -1.57 -1.99
N ALA A 265 26.14 -1.90 -1.76
CA ALA A 265 26.72 -3.16 -2.19
C ALA A 265 26.05 -4.38 -1.54
N GLN A 266 25.59 -4.25 -0.29
CA GLN A 266 24.74 -5.26 0.36
C GLN A 266 23.50 -5.58 -0.48
N GLN A 267 22.96 -4.61 -1.22
CA GLN A 267 21.79 -4.74 -2.07
C GLN A 267 22.08 -5.23 -3.49
N ASP A 268 23.31 -5.68 -3.78
CA ASP A 268 23.79 -5.94 -5.15
C ASP A 268 23.72 -4.69 -6.06
N ILE A 269 23.96 -3.50 -5.48
CA ILE A 269 23.96 -2.23 -6.19
C ILE A 269 25.36 -1.62 -6.14
N GLN A 270 25.88 -1.26 -7.32
CA GLN A 270 27.16 -0.59 -7.50
C GLN A 270 26.98 0.77 -8.19
N PRO A 271 27.98 1.68 -8.11
CA PRO A 271 27.91 2.97 -8.83
C PRO A 271 27.70 2.85 -10.34
N ALA A 272 28.10 1.73 -10.94
CA ALA A 272 27.89 1.46 -12.37
C ALA A 272 26.42 1.15 -12.73
N ASP A 273 25.58 0.82 -11.75
CA ASP A 273 24.19 0.44 -11.98
C ASP A 273 23.24 1.67 -12.01
N GLY A 274 23.71 2.85 -11.60
CA GLY A 274 22.96 4.10 -11.63
C GLY A 274 23.44 5.12 -10.60
N THR A 275 22.78 6.29 -10.57
CA THR A 275 23.06 7.34 -9.59
C THR A 275 22.65 6.88 -8.18
N LEU A 276 23.63 6.74 -7.30
CA LEU A 276 23.40 6.38 -5.90
C LEU A 276 23.00 7.62 -5.10
N GLN A 277 21.94 7.52 -4.33
CA GLN A 277 21.42 8.63 -3.54
C GLN A 277 22.21 8.80 -2.23
N ASN A 278 22.86 9.95 -2.06
CA ASN A 278 23.56 10.31 -0.82
C ASN A 278 22.57 10.87 0.24
N ILE A 279 21.68 9.99 0.70
CA ILE A 279 20.53 10.34 1.55
C ILE A 279 20.42 9.43 2.79
N HIS A 280 19.28 9.49 3.49
CA HIS A 280 18.93 8.62 4.61
C HIS A 280 17.85 7.59 4.22
N MET A 281 18.23 6.43 3.70
CA MET A 281 17.25 5.35 3.43
C MET A 281 16.81 4.63 4.71
N ARG A 282 17.66 4.59 5.73
CA ARG A 282 17.37 3.96 7.02
C ARG A 282 17.00 5.05 8.01
N GLN A 283 15.71 5.16 8.29
CA GLN A 283 15.18 6.19 9.17
C GLN A 283 13.88 5.76 9.85
N GLN A 284 13.57 6.38 10.99
CA GLN A 284 12.37 6.09 11.79
C GLN A 284 12.09 7.19 12.81
N ILE A 285 10.81 7.47 13.06
CA ILE A 285 10.35 8.36 14.12
C ILE A 285 10.26 7.61 15.46
N PHE A 286 10.72 8.28 16.52
CA PHE A 286 10.68 7.83 17.91
C PHE A 286 10.16 8.94 18.82
N THR A 287 9.69 8.56 20.00
CA THR A 287 9.44 9.51 21.09
C THR A 287 10.70 9.63 21.96
N VAL A 288 11.12 10.86 22.27
CA VAL A 288 12.24 11.09 23.20
C VAL A 288 11.77 10.87 24.63
N THR A 289 12.43 9.97 25.37
CA THR A 289 12.11 9.63 26.76
C THR A 289 13.06 10.29 27.77
N ALA A 290 14.28 10.63 27.35
CA ALA A 290 15.22 11.40 28.16
C ALA A 290 16.15 12.23 27.27
N VAL A 291 16.59 13.38 27.81
CA VAL A 291 17.62 14.24 27.21
C VAL A 291 18.70 14.47 28.26
N ASP A 292 19.90 13.97 28.02
CA ASP A 292 21.07 14.25 28.84
C ASP A 292 21.89 15.35 28.16
N THR A 293 21.77 16.58 28.67
CA THR A 293 22.49 17.74 28.13
C THR A 293 23.98 17.72 28.44
N THR A 294 24.39 17.02 29.50
CA THR A 294 25.79 16.93 29.93
C THR A 294 26.54 15.95 29.04
N ASN A 295 26.01 14.74 28.85
CA ASN A 295 26.61 13.72 27.99
C ASN A 295 26.22 13.87 26.52
N ARG A 296 25.28 14.78 26.22
CA ARG A 296 24.69 15.03 24.90
C ARG A 296 24.16 13.75 24.27
N THR A 297 23.23 13.12 24.95
CA THR A 297 22.52 11.94 24.45
C THR A 297 21.01 12.14 24.54
N ILE A 298 20.27 11.48 23.65
CA ILE A 298 18.83 11.28 23.79
C ILE A 298 18.54 9.80 24.00
N THR A 299 17.49 9.51 24.77
CA THR A 299 16.93 8.16 24.91
C THR A 299 15.62 8.08 24.15
N LEU A 300 15.43 7.00 23.40
CA LEU A 300 14.26 6.71 22.57
C LEU A 300 13.27 5.84 23.36
N ASP A 301 12.01 5.82 22.94
CA ASP A 301 10.93 5.01 23.52
C ASP A 301 10.97 3.54 23.12
N LYS A 302 11.67 3.22 22.03
CA LYS A 302 11.90 1.84 21.59
C LYS A 302 13.29 1.68 20.95
N PRO A 303 13.80 0.43 20.87
CA PRO A 303 15.10 0.15 20.26
C PRO A 303 15.17 0.52 18.78
N LEU A 304 16.36 0.91 18.32
CA LEU A 304 16.65 1.09 16.90
C LEU A 304 16.54 -0.24 16.13
N GLU A 305 16.02 -0.16 14.91
CA GLU A 305 15.85 -1.31 14.02
C GLU A 305 16.99 -1.48 13.00
N TYR A 306 17.99 -0.60 13.06
CA TYR A 306 19.12 -0.57 12.15
C TYR A 306 20.34 0.08 12.81
N ASP A 307 21.52 -0.25 12.28
CA ASP A 307 22.76 0.39 12.67
C ASP A 307 22.85 1.83 12.14
N VAL A 308 23.38 2.71 12.96
CA VAL A 308 23.51 4.14 12.66
C VAL A 308 24.99 4.50 12.59
N PRO A 309 25.61 4.51 11.39
CA PRO A 309 26.98 5.01 11.24
C PRO A 309 27.02 6.50 11.59
N VAL A 310 28.16 7.06 11.97
CA VAL A 310 28.26 8.51 12.20
C VAL A 310 28.10 9.28 10.88
N THR A 311 28.70 8.77 9.81
CA THR A 311 28.66 9.34 8.46
C THR A 311 28.62 8.25 7.38
N SER A 312 28.36 8.63 6.13
CA SER A 312 28.36 7.74 4.95
C SER A 312 29.68 7.01 4.70
N THR A 313 30.78 7.46 5.29
CA THR A 313 32.12 6.87 5.12
C THR A 313 32.62 6.16 6.39
N SER A 314 31.82 6.14 7.46
CA SER A 314 32.23 5.58 8.76
C SER A 314 32.46 4.07 8.73
N ASP A 315 31.91 3.36 7.75
CA ASP A 315 32.19 1.95 7.53
C ASP A 315 33.40 1.69 6.61
N GLY A 316 34.17 2.74 6.29
CA GLY A 316 35.31 2.71 5.38
C GLY A 316 34.95 2.86 3.90
N SER A 317 33.68 3.14 3.57
CA SER A 317 33.27 3.48 2.20
C SER A 317 33.89 4.80 1.74
N ALA A 318 34.10 4.94 0.42
CA ALA A 318 34.30 6.24 -0.19
C ALA A 318 33.01 7.07 -0.15
N ALA A 319 33.15 8.39 -0.28
CA ALA A 319 32.02 9.30 -0.32
C ALA A 319 31.20 9.11 -1.62
N ILE A 320 29.88 9.00 -1.48
CA ILE A 320 28.95 9.01 -2.61
C ILE A 320 28.94 10.44 -3.19
N GLU A 321 29.09 10.56 -4.51
CA GLU A 321 29.15 11.85 -5.21
C GLU A 321 30.23 12.81 -4.68
N GLY A 322 31.28 12.27 -4.03
CA GLY A 322 32.37 13.06 -3.48
C GLY A 322 32.04 13.82 -2.18
N ALA A 323 30.83 13.64 -1.61
CA ALA A 323 30.41 14.31 -0.39
C ALA A 323 30.16 13.34 0.77
N VAL A 324 30.75 13.63 1.93
CA VAL A 324 30.44 12.92 3.17
C VAL A 324 29.08 13.39 3.67
N TYR A 325 28.22 12.44 4.02
CA TYR A 325 26.87 12.70 4.50
C TYR A 325 26.72 12.23 5.94
N ASP A 326 26.19 13.10 6.81
CA ASP A 326 26.07 12.82 8.23
C ASP A 326 24.78 12.07 8.55
N SER A 327 24.85 11.11 9.47
CA SER A 327 23.67 10.64 10.18
C SER A 327 23.18 11.70 11.15
N LYS A 328 21.86 11.75 11.39
CA LYS A 328 21.23 12.81 12.17
C LYS A 328 20.15 12.32 13.12
N ALA A 329 20.00 13.02 14.23
CA ALA A 329 18.76 13.07 15.01
C ALA A 329 18.01 14.34 14.58
N ALA A 330 16.90 14.17 13.88
CA ALA A 330 16.07 15.26 13.37
C ALA A 330 14.80 15.40 14.22
N PRO A 331 14.74 16.36 15.18
CA PRO A 331 13.50 16.63 15.89
C PRO A 331 12.42 17.07 14.90
N ILE A 332 11.21 16.57 15.10
CA ILE A 332 10.05 17.05 14.36
C ILE A 332 9.55 18.28 15.11
N VAL A 333 9.73 19.45 14.50
CA VAL A 333 9.34 20.74 15.09
C VAL A 333 7.90 21.05 14.72
N ASP A 334 7.06 21.38 15.68
CA ASP A 334 5.63 21.65 15.46
C ASP A 334 4.91 20.58 14.60
N PRO A 335 5.03 19.27 14.94
CA PRO A 335 4.26 18.24 14.25
C PRO A 335 2.77 18.50 14.43
N VAL A 336 1.97 18.18 13.42
CA VAL A 336 0.51 18.22 13.57
C VAL A 336 0.02 16.90 14.17
N LEU A 337 -0.70 17.00 15.29
CA LEU A 337 -1.10 15.86 16.12
C LEU A 337 -2.62 15.66 16.12
N GLY A 338 -3.09 14.42 16.07
CA GLY A 338 -4.48 14.13 16.44
C GLY A 338 -5.53 14.58 15.42
N VAL A 339 -5.21 14.57 14.13
CA VAL A 339 -6.15 15.00 13.08
C VAL A 339 -6.95 13.83 12.53
N GLY A 340 -8.27 14.00 12.44
CA GLY A 340 -9.21 13.00 11.94
C GLY A 340 -10.00 13.47 10.74
N PHE A 341 -10.15 12.60 9.74
CA PHE A 341 -11.10 12.79 8.63
C PHE A 341 -12.13 11.68 8.63
N GLU A 342 -13.42 12.05 8.66
CA GLU A 342 -14.49 11.08 8.87
C GLU A 342 -15.70 11.30 7.97
N ASN A 343 -16.19 10.23 7.35
CA ASN A 343 -17.56 10.14 6.80
C ASN A 343 -17.94 11.26 5.79
N PHE A 344 -17.09 11.53 4.81
CA PHE A 344 -17.43 12.36 3.65
C PHE A 344 -16.82 11.80 2.37
N ALA A 345 -17.32 12.26 1.22
CA ALA A 345 -16.76 11.96 -0.08
C ALA A 345 -15.89 13.12 -0.60
N LEU A 346 -14.85 12.81 -1.36
CA LEU A 346 -14.05 13.78 -2.11
C LEU A 346 -13.81 13.33 -3.54
N THR A 347 -13.73 14.29 -4.46
CA THR A 347 -13.36 14.06 -5.87
C THR A 347 -12.55 15.24 -6.39
N GLN A 348 -11.66 15.02 -7.35
CA GLN A 348 -11.10 16.10 -8.15
C GLN A 348 -11.84 16.13 -9.49
N ASP A 349 -12.69 17.13 -9.67
CA ASP A 349 -13.49 17.24 -10.89
C ASP A 349 -12.63 17.79 -12.03
N MET A 350 -12.61 17.06 -13.15
CA MET A 350 -11.85 17.38 -14.36
C MET A 350 -12.80 17.36 -15.56
N PRO A 351 -13.56 18.44 -15.82
CA PRO A 351 -14.62 18.46 -16.85
C PRO A 351 -14.13 18.15 -18.28
N GLY A 352 -12.83 18.31 -18.54
CA GLY A 352 -12.20 17.99 -19.82
C GLY A 352 -11.78 16.53 -19.98
N LEU A 353 -11.92 15.70 -18.95
CA LEU A 353 -11.49 14.30 -18.94
C LEU A 353 -12.67 13.36 -18.68
N ASN A 354 -12.60 12.16 -19.25
CA ASN A 354 -13.58 11.10 -19.01
C ASN A 354 -13.01 10.07 -18.05
N ALA A 355 -13.69 9.81 -16.93
CA ALA A 355 -13.25 8.85 -15.92
C ALA A 355 -13.09 7.43 -16.49
N ALA A 356 -13.86 7.05 -17.51
CA ALA A 356 -13.73 5.76 -18.18
C ALA A 356 -12.35 5.59 -18.86
N ASP A 357 -11.72 6.68 -19.30
CA ASP A 357 -10.40 6.63 -19.93
C ASP A 357 -9.26 6.47 -18.92
N ALA A 358 -9.54 6.72 -17.63
CA ALA A 358 -8.58 6.53 -16.55
C ALA A 358 -8.54 5.07 -16.05
N VAL A 359 -9.55 4.25 -16.33
CA VAL A 359 -9.61 2.85 -15.92
C VAL A 359 -8.48 2.07 -16.62
N HIS A 360 -7.65 1.40 -15.81
CA HIS A 360 -6.43 0.71 -16.22
C HIS A 360 -5.42 1.55 -17.02
N ASN A 361 -5.55 2.87 -17.07
CA ASN A 361 -4.57 3.74 -17.73
C ASN A 361 -3.51 4.18 -16.72
N TYR A 362 -2.28 3.66 -16.82
CA TYR A 362 -1.19 3.97 -15.89
C TYR A 362 -0.31 5.14 -16.36
N GLY A 363 -0.92 6.11 -17.05
CA GLY A 363 -0.29 7.36 -17.46
C GLY A 363 -0.73 8.56 -16.63
N ASN A 364 -0.04 9.71 -16.78
CA ASN A 364 -0.54 10.99 -16.29
C ASN A 364 -1.44 11.62 -17.35
N MET A 365 -2.74 11.76 -17.06
CA MET A 365 -3.71 12.38 -17.99
C MET A 365 -3.68 13.91 -17.93
N SER A 366 -3.27 14.49 -16.80
CA SER A 366 -3.10 15.93 -16.62
C SER A 366 -2.03 16.23 -15.55
N PRO A 367 -0.74 16.31 -15.95
CA PRO A 367 0.37 16.48 -15.01
C PRO A 367 0.29 17.73 -14.12
N ALA A 368 -0.25 18.83 -14.64
CA ALA A 368 -0.45 20.06 -13.87
C ALA A 368 -1.46 19.92 -12.72
N ASP A 369 -2.28 18.87 -12.74
CA ASP A 369 -3.42 18.62 -11.86
C ASP A 369 -3.19 17.41 -10.93
N GLU A 370 -1.93 17.04 -10.70
CA GLU A 370 -1.52 15.91 -9.85
C GLU A 370 -1.73 16.19 -8.34
N MET A 371 -2.91 16.65 -7.94
CA MET A 371 -3.21 16.93 -6.54
C MET A 371 -3.64 15.67 -5.81
N HIS A 372 -3.18 15.52 -4.58
CA HIS A 372 -3.58 14.43 -3.69
C HIS A 372 -4.93 14.72 -3.01
N GLY A 373 -5.58 13.70 -2.46
CA GLY A 373 -6.74 13.86 -1.59
C GLY A 373 -6.32 14.35 -0.22
N ILE A 374 -5.77 13.45 0.60
CA ILE A 374 -5.31 13.75 1.97
C ILE A 374 -3.80 13.48 2.07
N VAL A 375 -3.05 14.48 2.51
CA VAL A 375 -1.61 14.43 2.72
C VAL A 375 -1.30 14.52 4.21
N PHE A 376 -0.60 13.53 4.76
CA PHE A 376 -0.01 13.59 6.09
C PHE A 376 1.49 13.81 5.97
N LYS A 377 1.97 14.98 6.39
CA LYS A 377 3.40 15.32 6.35
C LYS A 377 3.86 15.92 7.68
N TRP A 378 4.82 15.27 8.35
CA TRP A 378 5.19 15.59 9.74
C TRP A 378 4.00 15.53 10.71
N ALA A 379 3.15 14.52 10.51
CA ALA A 379 1.93 14.35 11.26
C ALA A 379 1.97 13.06 12.07
N ALA A 380 1.37 13.08 13.26
CA ALA A 380 1.33 11.90 14.10
C ALA A 380 -0.01 11.70 14.80
N ASN A 381 -0.31 10.44 15.12
CA ASN A 381 -1.49 10.04 15.88
C ASN A 381 -2.78 10.53 15.21
N SER A 382 -2.91 10.31 13.90
CA SER A 382 -4.02 10.82 13.08
C SER A 382 -4.77 9.66 12.41
N TRP A 383 -5.98 9.91 11.92
CA TRP A 383 -6.80 8.84 11.33
C TRP A 383 -7.66 9.31 10.16
N VAL A 384 -8.05 8.33 9.35
CA VAL A 384 -9.00 8.51 8.26
C VAL A 384 -9.99 7.36 8.33
N ARG A 385 -11.29 7.67 8.45
CA ARG A 385 -12.33 6.65 8.61
C ARG A 385 -13.57 6.91 7.77
N GLY A 386 -14.02 5.90 7.03
CA GLY A 386 -15.31 5.96 6.35
C GLY A 386 -15.37 6.98 5.22
N ILE A 387 -14.23 7.42 4.68
CA ILE A 387 -14.22 8.36 3.56
C ILE A 387 -14.41 7.61 2.23
N ARG A 388 -14.90 8.34 1.23
CA ARG A 388 -14.96 7.88 -0.16
C ARG A 388 -14.18 8.84 -1.05
N THR A 389 -13.23 8.34 -1.82
CA THR A 389 -12.55 9.14 -2.84
C THR A 389 -12.94 8.63 -4.23
N GLU A 390 -13.27 9.54 -5.15
CA GLU A 390 -13.56 9.22 -6.54
C GLU A 390 -12.71 10.10 -7.45
N MET A 391 -11.89 9.49 -8.32
CA MET A 391 -11.07 10.21 -9.30
C MET A 391 -10.28 11.37 -8.68
N THR A 392 -9.30 11.06 -7.83
CA THR A 392 -8.37 12.05 -7.32
C THR A 392 -7.36 12.48 -8.39
N GLY A 393 -6.71 13.65 -8.23
CA GLY A 393 -5.68 14.09 -9.16
C GLY A 393 -4.51 13.12 -9.24
N SER A 394 -4.01 12.68 -8.08
CA SER A 394 -3.01 11.63 -7.91
C SER A 394 -3.40 10.73 -6.72
N HIS A 395 -2.61 10.70 -5.64
CA HIS A 395 -2.85 9.86 -4.47
C HIS A 395 -4.14 10.23 -3.71
N PRO A 396 -5.07 9.31 -3.44
CA PRO A 396 -6.20 9.61 -2.57
C PRO A 396 -5.78 9.87 -1.12
N ILE A 397 -4.83 9.08 -0.62
CA ILE A 397 -4.20 9.28 0.70
C ILE A 397 -2.71 9.03 0.53
N VAL A 398 -1.89 9.97 1.01
CA VAL A 398 -0.43 9.89 0.98
C VAL A 398 0.17 10.33 2.30
N THR A 399 1.28 9.69 2.65
CA THR A 399 2.07 9.97 3.86
C THR A 399 3.49 10.34 3.46
N GLU A 400 4.13 11.19 4.24
CA GLU A 400 5.54 11.50 4.15
C GLU A 400 6.01 11.94 5.54
N GLU A 401 6.78 11.11 6.24
CA GLU A 401 7.19 11.39 7.62
C GLU A 401 5.99 11.42 8.58
N ALA A 402 5.26 10.31 8.62
CA ALA A 402 4.06 10.15 9.44
C ALA A 402 4.18 8.99 10.44
N TYR A 403 3.51 9.11 11.58
CA TYR A 403 3.67 8.18 12.70
C TYR A 403 2.34 7.85 13.38
N HIS A 404 2.07 6.58 13.68
CA HIS A 404 0.82 6.14 14.35
C HIS A 404 -0.45 6.58 13.63
N LEU A 405 -0.52 6.39 12.31
CA LEU A 405 -1.74 6.62 11.56
C LEU A 405 -2.67 5.40 11.63
N GLN A 406 -3.98 5.64 11.59
CA GLN A 406 -4.96 4.58 11.43
C GLN A 406 -5.96 4.92 10.32
N ILE A 407 -5.85 4.23 9.20
CA ILE A 407 -6.62 4.47 7.98
C ILE A 407 -7.54 3.28 7.75
N VAL A 408 -8.83 3.47 8.02
CA VAL A 408 -9.78 2.36 8.16
C VAL A 408 -11.10 2.55 7.43
N ASN A 409 -11.61 1.48 6.84
CA ASN A 409 -12.96 1.42 6.25
C ASN A 409 -13.21 2.50 5.17
N ASN A 410 -12.23 2.79 4.33
CA ASN A 410 -12.34 3.78 3.27
C ASN A 410 -12.60 3.12 1.91
N GLN A 411 -13.30 3.83 1.01
CA GLN A 411 -13.49 3.44 -0.38
C GLN A 411 -12.69 4.38 -1.29
N LEU A 412 -11.67 3.87 -1.96
CA LEU A 412 -10.74 4.66 -2.77
C LEU A 412 -10.84 4.20 -4.23
N ASP A 413 -11.47 5.01 -5.09
CA ASP A 413 -11.73 4.61 -6.48
C ASP A 413 -11.19 5.64 -7.48
N GLY A 414 -10.12 5.25 -8.18
CA GLY A 414 -9.62 5.97 -9.34
C GLY A 414 -8.75 7.19 -9.06
N SER A 415 -7.85 7.45 -10.00
CA SER A 415 -6.98 8.62 -10.10
C SER A 415 -6.81 9.03 -11.55
N TRP A 416 -6.75 10.33 -11.82
CA TRP A 416 -6.48 10.91 -13.14
C TRP A 416 -5.03 10.70 -13.58
N ASN A 417 -4.08 10.79 -12.63
CA ASN A 417 -2.67 10.61 -12.90
C ASN A 417 -2.13 9.37 -12.18
N LYS A 418 -1.50 8.48 -12.95
CA LYS A 418 -0.95 7.19 -12.51
C LYS A 418 0.45 6.89 -13.08
N GLY A 419 1.00 7.80 -13.88
CA GLY A 419 2.21 7.61 -14.67
C GLY A 419 3.49 8.05 -13.98
N LYS A 420 4.25 8.91 -14.65
CA LYS A 420 5.57 9.41 -14.21
C LYS A 420 5.46 10.09 -12.85
N GLY A 421 6.56 10.11 -12.10
CA GLY A 421 6.59 10.60 -10.72
C GLY A 421 6.08 9.61 -9.67
N GLY A 422 5.46 8.50 -10.08
CA GLY A 422 4.91 7.50 -9.16
C GLY A 422 3.54 7.93 -8.61
N ASN A 423 2.63 8.29 -9.50
CA ASN A 423 1.33 8.87 -9.17
C ASN A 423 0.22 7.82 -8.96
N GLY A 424 -0.87 8.23 -8.30
CA GLY A 424 -2.11 7.45 -8.20
C GLY A 424 -2.05 6.23 -7.30
N TYR A 425 -1.17 6.25 -6.29
CA TYR A 425 -1.06 5.23 -5.24
C TYR A 425 -1.94 5.54 -4.03
N PHE A 426 -2.40 4.51 -3.34
CA PHE A 426 -2.68 4.59 -1.90
C PHE A 426 -1.34 4.45 -1.15
N ARG A 427 -0.76 5.57 -0.72
CA ARG A 427 0.69 5.69 -0.52
C ARG A 427 1.13 5.80 0.93
N GLY A 428 1.90 4.81 1.37
CA GLY A 428 2.65 4.77 2.62
C GLY A 428 4.15 5.09 2.43
N SER A 429 4.55 6.36 2.26
CA SER A 429 5.98 6.74 2.26
C SER A 429 6.43 7.23 3.62
N ARG A 430 7.58 6.75 4.11
CA ARG A 430 8.14 7.19 5.40
C ARG A 430 7.07 7.23 6.50
N VAL A 431 6.36 6.10 6.64
CA VAL A 431 5.27 5.93 7.59
C VAL A 431 5.64 4.81 8.57
N TRP A 432 5.42 5.07 9.86
CA TRP A 432 5.83 4.14 10.92
C TRP A 432 4.70 3.80 11.87
N ASP A 433 4.70 2.53 12.31
CA ASP A 433 3.80 1.96 13.31
C ASP A 433 2.32 2.29 13.03
N SER A 434 1.90 2.23 11.77
CA SER A 434 0.56 2.64 11.32
C SER A 434 -0.30 1.45 10.87
N LEU A 435 -1.62 1.61 10.93
CA LEU A 435 -2.61 0.57 10.64
C LEU A 435 -3.49 0.96 9.45
N TYR A 436 -3.56 0.07 8.48
CA TYR A 436 -4.39 0.17 7.27
C TYR A 436 -5.35 -1.01 7.25
N ALA A 437 -6.63 -0.78 7.53
CA ALA A 437 -7.57 -1.90 7.71
C ALA A 437 -8.96 -1.71 7.10
N GLY A 438 -9.49 -2.76 6.47
CA GLY A 438 -10.85 -2.73 5.91
C GLY A 438 -11.05 -1.72 4.77
N ASN A 439 -9.98 -1.26 4.12
CA ASN A 439 -10.08 -0.34 2.99
C ASN A 439 -10.36 -1.10 1.69
N THR A 440 -11.13 -0.49 0.80
CA THR A 440 -11.31 -0.95 -0.57
C THR A 440 -10.60 0.02 -1.51
N SER A 441 -9.71 -0.48 -2.37
CA SER A 441 -9.06 0.30 -3.43
C SER A 441 -9.42 -0.27 -4.80
N ARG A 442 -9.82 0.61 -5.72
CA ARG A 442 -10.12 0.30 -7.12
C ARG A 442 -9.49 1.30 -8.06
N ASN A 443 -9.08 0.85 -9.25
CA ASN A 443 -8.61 1.71 -10.35
C ASN A 443 -7.43 2.66 -10.00
N LEU A 444 -6.74 2.39 -8.89
CA LEU A 444 -5.49 3.03 -8.52
C LEU A 444 -4.32 2.30 -9.19
N ARG A 445 -3.13 2.89 -9.08
CA ARG A 445 -1.92 2.22 -9.54
C ARG A 445 -1.45 1.19 -8.50
N HIS A 446 -1.06 1.59 -7.30
CA HIS A 446 -0.58 0.65 -6.29
C HIS A 446 -1.14 0.98 -4.90
N PHE A 447 -1.32 -0.02 -4.04
CA PHE A 447 -1.08 0.22 -2.61
C PHE A 447 0.42 0.12 -2.39
N THR A 448 1.03 1.01 -1.61
CA THR A 448 2.48 0.95 -1.40
C THR A 448 2.95 1.25 0.01
N PHE A 449 4.01 0.55 0.42
CA PHE A 449 4.98 1.07 1.38
C PHE A 449 6.30 1.37 0.70
N GLN A 450 6.88 2.53 1.03
CA GLN A 450 8.15 2.96 0.44
C GLN A 450 8.97 3.84 1.38
N TRP A 451 10.26 3.94 1.10
CA TRP A 451 11.24 4.79 1.76
C TRP A 451 11.25 4.63 3.28
N SER A 452 11.76 3.49 3.75
CA SER A 452 11.96 3.15 5.16
C SER A 452 10.71 2.92 5.99
N ALA A 453 9.53 2.88 5.36
CA ALA A 453 8.28 2.58 6.05
C ALA A 453 8.40 1.28 6.87
N SER A 454 8.01 1.32 8.14
CA SER A 454 8.24 0.20 9.04
C SER A 454 7.27 0.06 10.20
N GLY A 455 7.06 -1.19 10.65
CA GLY A 455 6.17 -1.50 11.78
C GLY A 455 4.70 -1.36 11.44
N ASN A 456 4.35 -1.21 10.16
CA ASN A 456 2.98 -0.99 9.73
C ASN A 456 2.22 -2.30 9.57
N VAL A 457 0.90 -2.25 9.69
CA VAL A 457 -0.01 -3.38 9.48
C VAL A 457 -1.03 -3.05 8.40
N VAL A 458 -1.18 -3.94 7.43
CA VAL A 458 -2.17 -3.89 6.35
C VAL A 458 -3.05 -5.14 6.49
N ILE A 459 -4.27 -4.96 7.00
CA ILE A 459 -5.13 -6.07 7.40
C ILE A 459 -6.57 -5.99 6.89
N GLY A 460 -7.07 -7.06 6.28
CA GLY A 460 -8.49 -7.17 5.90
C GLY A 460 -8.93 -6.17 4.83
N ASN A 461 -8.00 -5.69 3.99
CA ASN A 461 -8.29 -4.78 2.89
C ASN A 461 -8.67 -5.55 1.61
N ASP A 462 -9.28 -4.85 0.66
CA ASP A 462 -9.67 -5.38 -0.65
C ASP A 462 -9.10 -4.49 -1.76
N PHE A 463 -8.15 -5.03 -2.54
CA PHE A 463 -7.41 -4.32 -3.57
C PHE A 463 -7.52 -5.00 -4.94
N ASP A 464 -7.61 -4.20 -6.01
CA ASP A 464 -7.48 -4.65 -7.40
C ASP A 464 -6.10 -4.35 -8.01
N SER A 465 -5.19 -3.82 -7.20
CA SER A 465 -3.79 -3.51 -7.52
C SER A 465 -2.87 -4.32 -6.62
N ASP A 466 -1.60 -4.36 -6.98
CA ASP A 466 -0.55 -4.98 -6.19
C ASP A 466 -0.33 -4.31 -4.82
N ILE A 467 0.26 -5.09 -3.92
CA ILE A 467 0.89 -4.58 -2.71
C ILE A 467 2.37 -4.35 -3.04
N ASN A 468 2.72 -3.07 -3.16
CA ASN A 468 4.00 -2.63 -3.70
C ASN A 468 4.96 -2.19 -2.58
N LEU A 469 5.97 -3.01 -2.32
CA LEU A 469 7.11 -2.63 -1.48
C LEU A 469 8.12 -1.96 -2.40
N HIS A 470 7.99 -0.64 -2.56
CA HIS A 470 8.54 0.12 -3.70
C HIS A 470 10.08 0.20 -3.71
N GLY A 471 10.73 -0.12 -2.58
CA GLY A 471 12.15 0.08 -2.38
C GLY A 471 12.46 1.38 -1.62
N GLY A 472 13.69 1.46 -1.11
CA GLY A 472 14.05 2.43 -0.09
C GLY A 472 14.09 1.87 1.33
N TRP A 473 14.30 0.55 1.48
CA TRP A 473 14.55 -0.13 2.76
C TRP A 473 13.36 -0.22 3.72
N GLU A 474 12.15 -0.43 3.18
CA GLU A 474 10.96 -0.77 3.99
C GLU A 474 11.19 -2.08 4.72
N ARG A 475 10.73 -2.19 5.96
CA ARG A 475 11.02 -3.35 6.80
C ARG A 475 9.96 -3.59 7.86
N ASN A 476 9.89 -4.78 8.43
CA ASN A 476 9.01 -5.08 9.57
C ASN A 476 7.52 -4.74 9.32
N ASN A 477 7.04 -4.74 8.08
CA ASN A 477 5.62 -4.51 7.79
C ASN A 477 4.86 -5.84 7.77
N LEU A 478 3.63 -5.87 8.28
CA LEU A 478 2.75 -7.03 8.23
C LEU A 478 1.62 -6.80 7.24
N ILE A 479 1.46 -7.74 6.31
CA ILE A 479 0.41 -7.78 5.31
C ILE A 479 -0.37 -9.08 5.51
N GLU A 480 -1.59 -9.00 6.04
CA GLU A 480 -2.39 -10.19 6.32
C GLU A 480 -3.89 -10.05 6.08
N LEU A 481 -4.59 -11.16 5.85
CA LEU A 481 -6.05 -11.19 5.67
C LEU A 481 -6.60 -10.31 4.53
N ASN A 482 -5.74 -9.79 3.65
CA ASN A 482 -6.18 -8.95 2.55
C ASN A 482 -6.69 -9.82 1.39
N THR A 483 -7.66 -9.29 0.65
CA THR A 483 -8.04 -9.79 -0.67
C THR A 483 -7.34 -8.91 -1.71
N VAL A 484 -6.49 -9.52 -2.54
CA VAL A 484 -5.76 -8.83 -3.60
C VAL A 484 -6.05 -9.54 -4.92
N THR A 485 -6.81 -8.90 -5.80
CA THR A 485 -7.32 -9.50 -7.04
C THR A 485 -6.82 -8.69 -8.22
N VAL A 486 -5.68 -9.08 -8.79
CA VAL A 486 -4.98 -8.27 -9.79
C VAL A 486 -5.40 -8.67 -11.22
N PRO A 487 -6.06 -7.78 -11.98
CA PRO A 487 -6.49 -8.06 -13.35
C PRO A 487 -5.30 -8.13 -14.31
N TYR A 488 -5.50 -8.67 -15.52
CA TYR A 488 -4.46 -8.65 -16.56
C TYR A 488 -4.11 -7.22 -16.99
N GLU A 489 -5.12 -6.36 -16.97
CA GLU A 489 -5.02 -4.96 -17.34
C GLU A 489 -4.18 -4.15 -16.35
N HIS A 490 -3.89 -4.66 -15.16
CA HIS A 490 -2.92 -4.05 -14.25
C HIS A 490 -1.49 -4.35 -14.69
N ARG A 491 -0.95 -3.52 -15.59
CA ARG A 491 0.33 -3.74 -16.27
C ARG A 491 0.94 -2.45 -16.81
N SER A 492 2.28 -2.40 -16.88
CA SER A 492 3.00 -1.24 -17.39
C SER A 492 2.57 -0.82 -18.80
N ALA A 493 2.35 -1.79 -19.69
CA ALA A 493 1.96 -1.55 -21.08
C ALA A 493 0.56 -0.92 -21.28
N ASN A 494 -0.24 -0.77 -20.22
CA ASN A 494 -1.51 -0.03 -20.32
C ASN A 494 -1.37 1.47 -20.04
N CYS A 495 -0.15 1.98 -19.89
CA CYS A 495 0.08 3.40 -19.93
C CYS A 495 -0.15 3.99 -21.34
N ARG A 496 -0.97 5.04 -21.45
CA ARG A 496 -1.30 5.70 -22.73
C ARG A 496 -0.49 6.97 -23.02
N SER A 497 -0.12 7.73 -21.99
CA SER A 497 0.59 9.01 -22.10
C SER A 497 1.35 9.33 -20.81
N ASN A 498 2.41 10.13 -20.90
CA ASN A 498 3.18 10.60 -19.73
C ASN A 498 3.56 9.44 -18.79
N CYS A 499 4.10 8.40 -19.39
CA CYS A 499 4.34 7.13 -18.73
C CYS A 499 5.49 7.23 -17.75
N GLY A 500 5.25 6.74 -16.55
CA GLY A 500 6.28 6.48 -15.57
C GLY A 500 6.65 5.03 -15.64
N GLU A 501 7.88 4.73 -16.02
CA GLU A 501 8.35 3.35 -15.89
C GLU A 501 8.71 3.00 -14.45
N GLU A 502 8.76 1.70 -14.22
CA GLU A 502 9.59 1.08 -13.22
C GLU A 502 11.11 1.07 -13.54
N GLY A 503 11.65 1.85 -14.50
CA GLY A 503 13.08 1.86 -14.89
C GLY A 503 13.65 3.09 -15.62
N GLY A 504 12.83 3.92 -16.31
CA GLY A 504 13.24 5.11 -17.08
C GLY A 504 13.19 5.05 -18.62
N GLY A 505 12.79 3.95 -19.28
CA GLY A 505 12.81 3.74 -20.75
C GLY A 505 11.48 3.53 -21.55
N GLY A 506 10.28 3.82 -21.01
CA GLY A 506 8.96 3.48 -21.59
C GLY A 506 8.27 2.17 -21.13
N PRO A 507 6.96 1.98 -21.36
CA PRO A 507 6.24 0.79 -20.85
C PRO A 507 6.92 -0.55 -21.18
N ASP A 508 7.03 -1.45 -20.19
CA ASP A 508 7.59 -2.78 -20.38
C ASP A 508 6.49 -3.88 -20.51
N ALA A 509 6.92 -5.12 -20.74
CA ALA A 509 6.03 -6.25 -20.92
C ALA A 509 5.52 -6.86 -19.59
N SER A 510 5.85 -6.27 -18.44
CA SER A 510 5.43 -6.79 -17.14
C SER A 510 3.92 -6.75 -17.00
N THR A 511 3.38 -7.83 -16.43
CA THR A 511 2.02 -7.84 -15.90
C THR A 511 2.15 -7.87 -14.40
N TRP A 512 1.88 -6.75 -13.72
CA TRP A 512 2.11 -6.65 -12.28
C TRP A 512 1.32 -7.74 -11.54
N PHE A 513 1.99 -8.38 -10.56
CA PHE A 513 1.45 -9.45 -9.74
C PHE A 513 0.98 -8.91 -8.39
N PRO A 514 0.24 -9.69 -7.58
CA PRO A 514 -0.26 -9.24 -6.27
C PRO A 514 0.80 -8.71 -5.30
N ILE A 515 2.07 -9.09 -5.48
CA ILE A 515 3.21 -8.54 -4.76
C ILE A 515 4.15 -7.88 -5.76
N TRP A 516 4.64 -6.69 -5.39
CA TRP A 516 5.79 -6.07 -6.03
C TRP A 516 6.89 -5.79 -5.00
N TRP A 517 8.14 -6.06 -5.37
CA TRP A 517 9.31 -5.94 -4.50
C TRP A 517 10.42 -5.12 -5.14
N GLY A 518 10.91 -4.09 -4.45
CA GLY A 518 12.07 -3.32 -4.88
C GLY A 518 13.33 -4.17 -4.87
N ALA A 519 13.81 -4.58 -6.05
CA ALA A 519 14.98 -5.44 -6.20
C ALA A 519 16.16 -4.75 -6.91
N GLY A 520 17.34 -4.90 -6.33
CA GLY A 520 18.64 -4.72 -6.93
C GLY A 520 18.80 -3.45 -7.76
N LYS A 521 19.36 -3.63 -8.95
CA LYS A 521 19.75 -2.57 -9.88
C LYS A 521 18.57 -1.74 -10.34
N LYS A 522 17.43 -2.37 -10.63
CA LYS A 522 16.20 -1.64 -11.01
C LYS A 522 15.78 -0.67 -9.90
N ALA A 523 15.96 -1.10 -8.65
CA ALA A 523 15.51 -0.32 -7.51
C ALA A 523 16.39 0.88 -7.14
N VAL A 524 17.61 0.99 -7.68
CA VAL A 524 18.56 2.07 -7.33
C VAL A 524 17.97 3.47 -7.47
N LYS A 525 17.13 3.68 -8.50
CA LYS A 525 16.47 4.97 -8.78
C LYS A 525 15.43 5.37 -7.72
N TRP A 526 14.90 4.43 -6.96
CA TRP A 526 13.98 4.69 -5.85
C TRP A 526 14.69 4.63 -4.50
N SER A 527 16.00 4.84 -4.50
CA SER A 527 16.85 4.65 -3.34
C SER A 527 16.98 3.18 -2.94
N GLY A 528 17.20 2.26 -3.88
CA GLY A 528 17.61 0.88 -3.59
C GLY A 528 16.49 -0.08 -3.19
N SER A 529 16.88 -1.29 -2.78
CA SER A 529 15.99 -2.43 -2.55
C SER A 529 15.10 -2.29 -1.31
N SER A 530 14.04 -3.09 -1.24
CA SER A 530 13.25 -3.29 -0.03
C SER A 530 14.04 -4.06 1.04
N GLY A 531 13.76 -3.72 2.30
CA GLY A 531 14.50 -4.19 3.48
C GLY A 531 13.93 -5.47 4.10
N PRO A 532 14.41 -5.87 5.30
CA PRO A 532 14.08 -7.17 5.89
C PRO A 532 12.68 -7.24 6.53
N HIS A 533 12.23 -8.47 6.81
CA HIS A 533 11.11 -8.76 7.70
C HIS A 533 9.75 -8.22 7.25
N ASN A 534 9.54 -8.00 5.96
CA ASN A 534 8.21 -7.74 5.44
C ASN A 534 7.46 -9.07 5.38
N VAL A 535 6.36 -9.19 6.11
CA VAL A 535 5.64 -10.44 6.33
C VAL A 535 4.33 -10.46 5.56
N PHE A 536 4.13 -11.51 4.78
CA PHE A 536 2.85 -11.87 4.18
C PHE A 536 2.29 -13.11 4.87
N PHE A 537 1.06 -13.03 5.36
CA PHE A 537 0.41 -14.11 6.09
C PHE A 537 -1.10 -14.17 5.79
N ASN A 538 -1.63 -15.34 5.48
CA ASN A 538 -3.08 -15.57 5.34
C ASN A 538 -3.83 -14.52 4.48
N ASN A 539 -3.26 -14.09 3.36
CA ASN A 539 -3.96 -13.24 2.39
C ASN A 539 -4.60 -14.11 1.31
N THR A 540 -5.68 -13.63 0.70
CA THR A 540 -6.23 -14.18 -0.54
C THR A 540 -5.71 -13.36 -1.71
N MET A 541 -4.69 -13.86 -2.38
CA MET A 541 -4.05 -13.18 -3.51
C MET A 541 -4.30 -13.94 -4.80
N THR A 542 -4.84 -13.28 -5.81
CA THR A 542 -5.11 -13.87 -7.11
C THR A 542 -4.67 -12.98 -8.26
N LYS A 543 -4.27 -13.61 -9.37
CA LYS A 543 -3.80 -12.93 -10.57
C LYS A 543 -4.54 -13.45 -11.79
N GLN A 544 -5.00 -12.55 -12.64
CA GLN A 544 -5.35 -12.87 -14.02
C GLN A 544 -4.13 -12.60 -14.92
N ALA A 545 -3.43 -13.65 -15.35
CA ALA A 545 -2.18 -13.54 -16.12
C ALA A 545 -2.39 -13.24 -17.61
N THR A 546 -3.60 -13.48 -18.12
CA THR A 546 -3.98 -13.23 -19.52
C THR A 546 -5.35 -12.57 -19.55
N ALA A 547 -5.57 -11.62 -20.46
CA ALA A 547 -6.85 -10.93 -20.62
C ALA A 547 -8.04 -11.92 -20.67
N GLY A 548 -9.04 -11.70 -19.83
CA GLY A 548 -10.25 -12.51 -19.78
C GLY A 548 -10.09 -13.94 -19.22
N ALA A 549 -8.89 -14.35 -18.79
CA ALA A 549 -8.67 -15.64 -18.14
C ALA A 549 -9.28 -15.67 -16.73
N ALA A 550 -9.39 -16.85 -16.13
CA ALA A 550 -9.74 -16.97 -14.72
C ALA A 550 -8.62 -16.40 -13.83
N TYR A 551 -8.99 -15.86 -12.68
CA TYR A 551 -8.04 -15.50 -11.63
C TYR A 551 -7.47 -16.77 -10.99
N THR A 552 -6.14 -16.86 -10.91
CA THR A 552 -5.44 -17.97 -10.27
C THR A 552 -4.85 -17.55 -8.93
N PRO A 553 -4.90 -18.38 -7.87
CA PRO A 553 -4.21 -18.10 -6.61
C PRO A 553 -2.70 -17.88 -6.82
N TYR A 554 -2.14 -16.91 -6.10
CA TYR A 554 -0.70 -16.58 -6.18
C TYR A 554 0.16 -17.47 -5.25
N TYR A 555 -0.38 -17.84 -4.08
CA TYR A 555 0.18 -18.89 -3.22
C TYR A 555 -0.97 -19.68 -2.57
N ALA A 556 -0.68 -20.88 -2.06
CA ALA A 556 -1.69 -21.81 -1.55
C ALA A 556 -1.67 -22.03 -0.03
N ASP A 557 -0.52 -21.84 0.65
CA ASP A 557 -0.39 -22.09 2.08
C ASP A 557 -0.69 -20.82 2.89
N HIS A 558 -1.89 -20.75 3.43
CA HIS A 558 -2.37 -19.61 4.23
C HIS A 558 -1.94 -19.66 5.70
N GLN A 559 -1.35 -20.76 6.17
CA GLN A 559 -0.81 -20.89 7.53
C GLN A 559 0.70 -20.61 7.58
N ARG A 560 1.33 -20.45 6.42
CA ARG A 560 2.73 -20.10 6.28
C ARG A 560 2.97 -18.62 6.54
N ILE A 561 4.04 -18.32 7.26
CA ILE A 561 4.56 -16.97 7.41
C ILE A 561 5.64 -16.78 6.36
N TYR A 562 5.38 -15.96 5.34
CA TYR A 562 6.37 -15.62 4.31
C TYR A 562 7.06 -14.31 4.68
N GLN A 563 8.30 -14.39 5.15
CA GLN A 563 9.09 -13.23 5.57
C GLN A 563 10.12 -12.87 4.49
N PHE A 564 9.83 -11.81 3.73
CA PHE A 564 10.68 -11.32 2.65
C PHE A 564 11.87 -10.51 3.15
N GLY A 565 12.95 -10.52 2.36
CA GLY A 565 14.23 -9.87 2.68
C GLY A 565 14.97 -10.54 3.84
N TRP A 566 14.76 -11.84 4.05
CA TRP A 566 15.31 -12.57 5.20
C TRP A 566 15.60 -14.04 4.84
N ASN A 567 16.71 -14.58 5.34
CA ASN A 567 17.06 -16.00 5.16
C ASN A 567 16.91 -16.85 6.44
N GLY A 568 16.38 -16.26 7.51
CA GLY A 568 16.26 -16.86 8.83
C GLY A 568 17.28 -16.33 9.85
N THR A 569 18.38 -15.71 9.40
CA THR A 569 19.48 -15.22 10.27
C THR A 569 19.91 -13.79 9.98
N ALA A 570 19.87 -13.37 8.72
CA ALA A 570 20.25 -12.04 8.28
C ALA A 570 19.41 -11.61 7.08
N TRP A 571 19.47 -10.31 6.76
CA TRP A 571 18.90 -9.81 5.53
C TRP A 571 19.59 -10.50 4.35
N GLN A 572 18.79 -10.91 3.37
CA GLN A 572 19.23 -11.58 2.15
C GLN A 572 18.47 -10.98 0.98
N HIS A 573 19.20 -10.57 -0.07
CA HIS A 573 18.59 -10.15 -1.31
C HIS A 573 17.84 -11.34 -1.95
N LEU A 574 16.72 -11.09 -2.61
CA LEU A 574 16.06 -12.14 -3.39
C LEU A 574 16.98 -12.65 -4.50
N ASP A 575 17.20 -13.95 -4.59
CA ASP A 575 18.16 -14.52 -5.52
C ASP A 575 17.66 -15.83 -6.14
N THR A 576 18.28 -16.23 -7.24
CA THR A 576 18.07 -17.55 -7.84
C THR A 576 19.40 -18.26 -7.90
N ALA A 577 19.52 -19.40 -7.22
CA ALA A 577 20.77 -20.17 -7.14
C ALA A 577 21.99 -19.31 -6.70
N GLY A 578 21.78 -18.40 -5.75
CA GLY A 578 22.82 -17.53 -5.19
C GLY A 578 23.10 -16.26 -6.02
N THR A 579 22.41 -16.05 -7.14
CA THR A 579 22.55 -14.84 -7.97
C THR A 579 21.41 -13.86 -7.68
N PRO A 580 21.68 -12.68 -7.08
CA PRO A 580 20.66 -11.68 -6.80
C PRO A 580 19.86 -11.31 -8.06
N ILE A 581 18.55 -11.17 -7.92
CA ILE A 581 17.72 -10.73 -9.04
C ILE A 581 17.95 -9.23 -9.28
N PRO A 582 18.15 -8.77 -10.53
CA PRO A 582 18.38 -7.36 -10.81
C PRO A 582 17.08 -6.53 -10.81
N ASP A 583 15.94 -7.22 -10.89
CA ASP A 583 14.60 -6.67 -11.08
C ASP A 583 13.55 -7.72 -10.66
N TRP A 584 12.42 -7.27 -10.14
CA TRP A 584 11.25 -8.09 -9.82
C TRP A 584 10.47 -8.48 -11.07
N ALA A 585 10.37 -7.58 -12.05
CA ALA A 585 9.60 -7.80 -13.26
C ALA A 585 10.07 -9.08 -14.00
N GLY A 586 9.12 -9.96 -14.31
CA GLY A 586 9.35 -11.25 -14.96
C GLY A 586 9.88 -12.36 -14.04
N ARG A 587 9.95 -12.14 -12.72
CA ARG A 587 10.42 -13.10 -11.70
C ARG A 587 9.41 -13.33 -10.58
N GLU A 588 8.20 -12.82 -10.74
CA GLU A 588 7.16 -12.76 -9.71
C GLU A 588 6.65 -14.16 -9.30
N GLN A 589 6.91 -15.19 -10.10
CA GLN A 589 6.51 -16.57 -9.83
C GLN A 589 7.67 -17.48 -9.41
N LEU A 590 8.89 -16.94 -9.27
CA LEU A 590 10.02 -17.73 -8.81
C LEU A 590 9.88 -18.04 -7.32
N ASP A 591 10.41 -19.20 -6.92
CA ASP A 591 10.47 -19.59 -5.52
C ASP A 591 11.73 -19.00 -4.87
N PHE A 592 11.51 -18.04 -3.97
CA PHE A 592 12.57 -17.38 -3.19
C PHE A 592 12.72 -17.97 -1.78
N THR A 593 12.07 -19.10 -1.48
CA THR A 593 12.21 -19.80 -0.20
C THR A 593 13.53 -20.57 -0.13
N GLY A 594 13.78 -21.30 0.97
CA GLY A 594 14.99 -22.14 1.09
C GLY A 594 16.30 -21.37 1.26
N GLY A 595 16.24 -20.12 1.71
CA GLY A 595 17.41 -19.26 1.93
C GLY A 595 17.64 -18.22 0.83
N HIS A 596 16.77 -18.15 -0.18
CA HIS A 596 16.86 -17.25 -1.33
C HIS A 596 16.17 -15.89 -1.13
N GLY A 597 16.11 -15.42 0.12
CA GLY A 597 15.56 -14.11 0.50
C GLY A 597 14.12 -14.10 1.00
N VAL A 598 13.41 -15.24 1.01
CA VAL A 598 12.15 -15.43 1.72
C VAL A 598 12.28 -16.54 2.78
N ASP A 599 12.17 -16.19 4.05
CA ASP A 599 12.08 -17.16 5.14
C ASP A 599 10.63 -17.64 5.26
N ALA A 600 10.41 -18.90 4.90
CA ALA A 600 9.13 -19.61 5.00
C ALA A 600 9.24 -20.82 5.93
N THR A 601 10.12 -20.77 6.94
CA THR A 601 10.32 -21.90 7.88
C THR A 601 9.27 -21.96 8.99
N ARG A 602 8.50 -20.88 9.19
CA ARG A 602 7.51 -20.74 10.27
C ARG A 602 6.08 -20.86 9.77
N THR A 603 5.22 -21.44 10.58
CA THR A 603 3.76 -21.46 10.40
C THR A 603 3.07 -20.95 11.67
N ASP A 604 1.85 -20.47 11.53
CA ASP A 604 0.97 -20.12 12.64
C ASP A 604 -0.43 -20.68 12.37
N ALA A 605 -1.02 -21.32 13.39
CA ALA A 605 -2.35 -21.91 13.27
C ALA A 605 -3.49 -20.89 13.47
N GLY A 606 -3.18 -19.71 14.03
CA GLY A 606 -4.12 -18.62 14.19
C GLY A 606 -4.45 -17.96 12.86
N ALA A 607 -5.64 -17.38 12.76
CA ALA A 607 -6.06 -16.68 11.55
C ALA A 607 -5.31 -15.35 11.33
N SER A 608 -4.71 -14.78 12.38
CA SER A 608 -4.00 -13.50 12.32
C SER A 608 -2.80 -13.49 13.27
N LEU A 609 -1.72 -12.86 12.84
CA LEU A 609 -0.54 -12.55 13.67
C LEU A 609 -0.75 -11.29 14.52
N PHE A 610 -1.70 -10.42 14.15
CA PHE A 610 -1.99 -9.15 14.81
C PHE A 610 -3.19 -9.16 15.76
N LEU A 611 -4.23 -9.96 15.47
CA LEU A 611 -5.50 -10.01 16.21
C LEU A 611 -5.69 -11.35 16.92
N LYS A 612 -6.30 -11.33 18.11
CA LYS A 612 -6.67 -12.55 18.86
C LYS A 612 -7.83 -13.27 18.19
N SER A 613 -8.82 -12.52 17.69
CA SER A 613 -9.99 -13.01 16.96
C SER A 613 -10.23 -12.20 15.69
N VAL A 614 -10.62 -12.90 14.62
CA VAL A 614 -11.03 -12.30 13.33
C VAL A 614 -12.54 -12.32 13.12
N ASN A 615 -13.28 -13.04 13.99
CA ASN A 615 -14.73 -13.06 13.98
C ASN A 615 -15.20 -11.88 14.85
N GLY A 616 -15.66 -10.80 14.20
CA GLY A 616 -15.91 -9.48 14.80
C GLY A 616 -17.02 -9.40 15.85
N THR A 617 -16.87 -10.06 17.00
CA THR A 617 -17.63 -9.76 18.21
C THR A 617 -16.72 -9.06 19.21
N SER A 618 -16.87 -7.73 19.32
CA SER A 618 -16.25 -6.95 20.38
C SER A 618 -16.72 -7.51 21.74
N PRO A 619 -15.82 -7.87 22.67
CA PRO A 619 -16.22 -8.23 24.02
C PRO A 619 -16.64 -6.94 24.75
N SER A 620 -17.95 -6.71 24.84
CA SER A 620 -18.50 -5.71 25.75
C SER A 620 -18.07 -6.04 27.19
N PRO A 621 -17.66 -5.07 28.03
CA PRO A 621 -17.27 -5.35 29.41
C PRO A 621 -18.49 -5.85 30.19
N SER A 622 -18.43 -7.11 30.61
CA SER A 622 -19.44 -7.76 31.45
C SER A 622 -19.67 -6.98 32.74
N PRO A 623 -20.92 -6.69 33.15
CA PRO A 623 -21.20 -6.27 34.51
C PRO A 623 -20.96 -7.43 35.49
N SER A 624 -20.46 -7.08 36.67
CA SER A 624 -20.13 -7.92 37.85
C SER A 624 -21.31 -8.82 38.30
N PRO A 625 -21.06 -9.97 38.96
CA PRO A 625 -22.06 -11.02 39.16
C PRO A 625 -22.99 -10.74 40.35
N SER A 626 -24.23 -11.20 40.26
CA SER A 626 -25.15 -11.35 41.39
C SER A 626 -25.80 -12.74 41.33
N PRO A 627 -26.12 -13.39 42.46
CA PRO A 627 -25.96 -14.84 42.63
C PRO A 627 -27.16 -15.68 42.21
N SER A 628 -26.85 -16.95 41.97
CA SER A 628 -27.71 -18.10 41.68
C SER A 628 -28.86 -18.32 42.69
N PRO A 629 -29.93 -19.00 42.26
CA PRO A 629 -30.31 -20.21 43.00
C PRO A 629 -30.46 -21.49 42.14
N SER A 630 -30.10 -22.58 42.83
CA SER A 630 -30.11 -24.03 42.61
C SER A 630 -31.23 -24.73 41.79
N PRO A 631 -31.05 -26.04 41.42
CA PRO A 631 -31.73 -26.76 40.34
C PRO A 631 -32.77 -27.82 40.79
N SER A 632 -33.59 -28.33 39.87
CA SER A 632 -34.13 -29.73 39.81
C SER A 632 -35.02 -29.94 38.56
N PRO A 633 -35.41 -31.18 38.15
CA PRO A 633 -34.61 -32.19 37.44
C PRO A 633 -35.23 -32.63 36.07
N SER A 634 -34.47 -33.46 35.35
CA SER A 634 -34.78 -34.11 34.05
C SER A 634 -36.00 -35.06 34.10
N PRO A 635 -36.54 -35.51 32.93
CA PRO A 635 -36.09 -36.80 32.40
C PRO A 635 -35.89 -36.93 30.87
N SER A 636 -35.01 -37.88 30.54
CA SER A 636 -34.56 -38.47 29.27
C SER A 636 -35.62 -39.27 28.47
N GLN A 637 -35.45 -39.42 27.13
CA GLN A 637 -35.36 -40.67 26.31
C GLN A 637 -34.87 -40.31 24.87
N SER A 638 -33.71 -40.78 24.34
CA SER A 638 -33.36 -42.03 23.58
C SER A 638 -33.74 -42.05 22.05
N PRO A 639 -33.09 -42.84 21.15
CA PRO A 639 -32.13 -42.35 20.12
C PRO A 639 -32.29 -42.88 18.66
N SER A 640 -31.36 -42.46 17.76
CA SER A 640 -30.89 -43.12 16.50
C SER A 640 -31.57 -42.72 15.16
N PRO A 641 -30.95 -42.87 13.95
CA PRO A 641 -29.60 -43.36 13.58
C PRO A 641 -28.78 -42.49 12.57
N SER A 642 -27.51 -42.89 12.43
CA SER A 642 -26.51 -42.46 11.42
C SER A 642 -26.85 -42.92 10.00
N PRO A 643 -26.41 -42.24 8.92
CA PRO A 643 -26.33 -42.85 7.60
C PRO A 643 -24.97 -43.49 7.37
N THR A 644 -25.06 -44.74 6.90
CA THR A 644 -24.03 -45.64 6.38
C THR A 644 -23.54 -45.26 4.98
N VAL A 645 -22.27 -45.55 4.73
CA VAL A 645 -21.61 -45.57 3.41
C VAL A 645 -22.16 -46.75 2.58
N SER A 646 -22.47 -46.52 1.31
CA SER A 646 -22.79 -47.57 0.31
C SER A 646 -21.98 -47.34 -0.98
N PRO A 647 -21.45 -48.39 -1.64
CA PRO A 647 -20.58 -48.29 -2.81
C PRO A 647 -21.27 -48.44 -4.18
N SER A 648 -20.60 -47.91 -5.22
CA SER A 648 -20.72 -48.14 -6.68
C SER A 648 -21.94 -47.55 -7.45
N PRO A 649 -21.76 -47.04 -8.69
CA PRO A 649 -21.22 -47.82 -9.82
C PRO A 649 -20.07 -47.16 -10.63
N SER A 650 -19.25 -48.04 -11.20
CA SER A 650 -18.33 -47.79 -12.32
C SER A 650 -19.06 -47.56 -13.65
N GLY A 651 -18.66 -46.54 -14.42
CA GLY A 651 -18.86 -46.49 -15.87
C GLY A 651 -19.23 -45.11 -16.45
N ALA A 652 -18.27 -44.50 -17.16
CA ALA A 652 -18.34 -43.34 -18.07
C ALA A 652 -18.32 -41.91 -17.47
N GLY A 653 -17.23 -41.17 -17.74
CA GLY A 653 -17.23 -39.70 -17.80
C GLY A 653 -16.31 -38.90 -16.86
N CYS A 654 -15.39 -39.51 -16.12
CA CYS A 654 -14.48 -38.75 -15.24
C CYS A 654 -13.28 -38.13 -16.00
N LEU A 655 -13.03 -38.56 -17.23
CA LEU A 655 -12.01 -37.97 -18.07
C LEU A 655 -12.53 -36.63 -18.58
N THR A 656 -11.70 -35.60 -18.47
CA THR A 656 -12.01 -34.28 -19.01
C THR A 656 -10.95 -33.90 -20.03
N ALA A 657 -11.36 -33.32 -21.15
CA ALA A 657 -10.43 -32.75 -22.11
C ALA A 657 -10.48 -31.23 -22.10
N ARG A 658 -9.34 -30.59 -22.33
CA ARG A 658 -9.27 -29.17 -22.72
C ARG A 658 -8.33 -29.02 -23.91
N THR A 659 -8.54 -27.93 -24.66
CA THR A 659 -7.74 -27.59 -25.82
C THR A 659 -6.93 -26.32 -25.55
N VAL A 660 -5.69 -26.27 -26.03
CA VAL A 660 -4.80 -25.11 -25.98
C VAL A 660 -4.31 -24.85 -27.38
N LYS A 661 -4.67 -23.69 -27.94
CA LYS A 661 -4.21 -23.29 -29.27
C LYS A 661 -2.76 -22.84 -29.15
N GLY A 662 -1.86 -23.53 -29.87
CA GLY A 662 -0.46 -23.14 -30.00
C GLY A 662 -0.28 -22.09 -31.09
N SER A 663 0.78 -22.23 -31.89
CA SER A 663 1.05 -21.33 -33.01
C SER A 663 -0.08 -21.32 -34.05
N SER A 664 -0.43 -20.13 -34.56
CA SER A 664 -1.37 -19.95 -35.67
C SER A 664 -0.76 -19.18 -36.82
N TRP A 665 -1.17 -19.53 -38.03
CA TRP A 665 -0.80 -18.87 -39.28
C TRP A 665 -2.06 -18.50 -40.07
N SER A 666 -1.89 -17.83 -41.21
CA SER A 666 -3.01 -17.24 -41.97
C SER A 666 -4.07 -18.24 -42.42
N SER A 667 -3.73 -19.52 -42.56
CA SER A 667 -4.61 -20.58 -43.04
C SER A 667 -4.82 -21.72 -42.05
N GLY A 668 -4.38 -21.60 -40.80
CA GLY A 668 -4.44 -22.73 -39.87
C GLY A 668 -3.83 -22.47 -38.49
N TYR A 669 -3.86 -23.50 -37.64
CA TYR A 669 -3.26 -23.45 -36.31
C TYR A 669 -2.86 -24.84 -35.79
N GLY A 670 -1.90 -24.88 -34.88
CA GLY A 670 -1.62 -26.04 -34.03
C GLY A 670 -2.45 -25.99 -32.75
N MET A 671 -2.90 -27.14 -32.26
CA MET A 671 -3.71 -27.28 -31.06
C MET A 671 -3.24 -28.50 -30.26
N ASP A 672 -2.93 -28.28 -29.00
CA ASP A 672 -2.70 -29.34 -28.03
C ASP A 672 -4.00 -29.64 -27.28
N VAL A 673 -4.26 -30.92 -27.07
CA VAL A 673 -5.43 -31.44 -26.38
C VAL A 673 -4.97 -32.26 -25.20
N PHE A 674 -5.40 -31.85 -24.02
CA PHE A 674 -5.00 -32.44 -22.76
C PHE A 674 -6.16 -33.22 -22.17
N VAL A 675 -5.92 -34.49 -21.82
CA VAL A 675 -6.89 -35.40 -21.22
C VAL A 675 -6.50 -35.66 -19.78
N LYS A 676 -7.29 -35.16 -18.83
CA LYS A 676 -7.08 -35.36 -17.39
C LYS A 676 -7.92 -36.50 -16.88
N ASN A 677 -7.33 -37.35 -16.05
CA ASN A 677 -8.07 -38.37 -15.33
C ASN A 677 -8.50 -37.90 -13.94
N ASN A 678 -9.79 -37.56 -13.80
CA ASN A 678 -10.37 -37.21 -12.50
C ASN A 678 -11.05 -38.42 -11.82
N CYS A 679 -10.92 -39.64 -12.35
CA CYS A 679 -11.34 -40.84 -11.64
C CYS A 679 -10.42 -41.13 -10.46
N ALA A 680 -10.96 -41.86 -9.48
CA ALA A 680 -10.19 -42.45 -8.39
C ALA A 680 -9.27 -43.61 -8.83
N VAL A 681 -9.40 -44.09 -10.08
CA VAL A 681 -8.61 -45.20 -10.63
C VAL A 681 -7.92 -44.79 -11.92
N LYS A 682 -6.78 -45.43 -12.22
CA LYS A 682 -6.00 -45.21 -13.44
C LYS A 682 -6.81 -45.57 -14.69
N SER A 683 -6.83 -44.71 -15.71
CA SER A 683 -7.43 -45.04 -17.01
C SER A 683 -6.55 -46.05 -17.76
N THR A 684 -7.13 -46.79 -18.70
CA THR A 684 -6.36 -47.67 -19.62
C THR A 684 -6.45 -47.22 -21.07
N SER A 685 -7.44 -46.38 -21.38
CA SER A 685 -7.67 -45.76 -22.67
C SER A 685 -8.35 -44.40 -22.47
N TRP A 686 -8.30 -43.57 -23.51
CA TRP A 686 -9.13 -42.36 -23.58
C TRP A 686 -9.64 -42.15 -25.00
N THR A 687 -10.82 -41.54 -25.08
CA THR A 687 -11.40 -41.03 -26.33
C THR A 687 -11.74 -39.56 -26.14
N VAL A 688 -11.34 -38.71 -27.08
CA VAL A 688 -11.76 -37.30 -27.18
C VAL A 688 -12.52 -37.08 -28.47
N GLU A 689 -13.68 -36.45 -28.38
CA GLU A 689 -14.54 -36.12 -29.54
C GLU A 689 -14.86 -34.62 -29.53
N PHE A 690 -14.86 -33.98 -30.70
CA PHE A 690 -15.29 -32.59 -30.89
C PHE A 690 -15.70 -32.34 -32.34
N ASP A 691 -16.40 -31.23 -32.58
CA ASP A 691 -16.78 -30.76 -33.92
C ASP A 691 -15.92 -29.55 -34.34
N LEU A 692 -15.62 -29.42 -35.63
CA LEU A 692 -15.05 -28.20 -36.22
C LEU A 692 -16.07 -27.53 -37.14
N PRO A 693 -16.18 -26.19 -37.18
CA PRO A 693 -17.11 -25.53 -38.10
C PRO A 693 -16.69 -25.73 -39.57
N ALA A 694 -17.65 -25.64 -40.49
CA ALA A 694 -17.40 -25.74 -41.93
C ALA A 694 -16.29 -24.75 -42.36
N GLY A 695 -15.40 -25.20 -43.24
CA GLY A 695 -14.22 -24.44 -43.65
C GLY A 695 -13.00 -24.60 -42.73
N THR A 696 -13.10 -25.42 -41.66
CA THR A 696 -11.95 -25.87 -40.88
C THR A 696 -11.89 -27.40 -40.79
N SER A 697 -10.71 -27.97 -41.01
CA SER A 697 -10.47 -29.42 -40.94
C SER A 697 -9.13 -29.73 -40.29
N VAL A 698 -8.99 -30.91 -39.68
CA VAL A 698 -7.71 -31.34 -39.09
C VAL A 698 -6.79 -31.87 -40.19
N SER A 699 -5.66 -31.20 -40.44
CA SER A 699 -4.70 -31.56 -41.49
C SER A 699 -3.72 -32.67 -41.05
N SER A 700 -3.26 -32.65 -39.80
CA SER A 700 -2.44 -33.72 -39.22
C SER A 700 -2.67 -33.83 -37.71
N SER A 701 -2.36 -34.98 -37.11
CA SER A 701 -2.38 -35.18 -35.66
C SER A 701 -1.28 -36.12 -35.20
N TRP A 702 -0.85 -35.99 -33.94
CA TRP A 702 0.16 -36.84 -33.31
C TRP A 702 -0.36 -37.35 -31.96
N SER A 703 0.32 -38.36 -31.41
CA SER A 703 -0.01 -39.00 -30.13
C SER A 703 -1.48 -39.45 -29.97
N SER A 704 -2.13 -39.70 -31.10
CA SER A 704 -3.55 -40.05 -31.19
C SER A 704 -3.83 -40.80 -32.49
N ILE A 705 -4.88 -41.63 -32.48
CA ILE A 705 -5.48 -42.20 -33.69
C ILE A 705 -6.75 -41.40 -33.98
N ARG A 706 -6.79 -40.71 -35.13
CA ARG A 706 -7.88 -39.83 -35.52
C ARG A 706 -8.81 -40.52 -36.53
N THR A 707 -10.10 -40.50 -36.25
CA THR A 707 -11.18 -40.80 -37.22
C THR A 707 -12.07 -39.57 -37.40
N GLN A 708 -12.67 -39.40 -38.57
CA GLN A 708 -13.57 -38.27 -38.86
C GLN A 708 -14.84 -38.73 -39.59
N SER A 709 -15.97 -38.08 -39.30
CA SER A 709 -17.23 -38.21 -40.03
C SER A 709 -17.80 -36.82 -40.26
N GLY A 710 -17.71 -36.32 -41.50
CA GLY A 710 -17.99 -34.91 -41.79
C GLY A 710 -17.10 -34.00 -40.95
N GLN A 711 -17.73 -33.11 -40.17
CA GLN A 711 -17.06 -32.16 -39.29
C GLN A 711 -16.83 -32.66 -37.85
N HIS A 712 -17.23 -33.90 -37.56
CA HIS A 712 -17.04 -34.53 -36.26
C HIS A 712 -15.72 -35.30 -36.23
N TYR A 713 -14.87 -35.00 -35.25
CA TYR A 713 -13.55 -35.58 -35.06
C TYR A 713 -13.49 -36.39 -33.78
N LYS A 714 -12.95 -37.61 -33.90
CA LYS A 714 -12.71 -38.52 -32.78
C LYS A 714 -11.24 -38.89 -32.73
N PHE A 715 -10.64 -38.74 -31.56
CA PHE A 715 -9.26 -39.09 -31.24
C PHE A 715 -9.26 -40.13 -30.13
N VAL A 716 -8.50 -41.21 -30.32
CA VAL A 716 -8.25 -42.20 -29.27
C VAL A 716 -6.75 -42.30 -28.99
N ASN A 717 -6.39 -42.77 -27.80
CA ASN A 717 -5.00 -42.96 -27.42
C ASN A 717 -4.24 -43.89 -28.37
N VAL A 718 -2.94 -43.67 -28.51
CA VAL A 718 -2.01 -44.66 -29.07
C VAL A 718 -1.55 -45.62 -27.96
N SER A 719 -0.75 -46.64 -28.31
CA SER A 719 -0.41 -47.73 -27.39
C SER A 719 0.29 -47.29 -26.09
N TYR A 720 0.98 -46.15 -26.08
CA TYR A 720 1.79 -45.71 -24.93
C TYR A 720 1.11 -44.69 -24.01
N ASN A 721 0.04 -44.01 -24.43
CA ASN A 721 -0.52 -42.87 -23.67
C ASN A 721 -1.99 -43.04 -23.23
N GLY A 722 -2.54 -44.26 -23.29
CA GLY A 722 -3.91 -44.50 -22.79
C GLY A 722 -4.04 -44.49 -21.27
N ALA A 723 -2.92 -44.63 -20.56
CA ALA A 723 -2.91 -45.02 -19.16
C ALA A 723 -2.58 -43.84 -18.21
N ILE A 724 -3.60 -43.10 -17.78
CA ILE A 724 -3.47 -41.85 -17.01
C ILE A 724 -3.80 -42.11 -15.54
N ALA A 725 -2.88 -41.83 -14.61
CA ALA A 725 -3.14 -42.02 -13.17
C ALA A 725 -4.15 -40.99 -12.63
N PRO A 726 -4.84 -41.28 -11.50
CA PRO A 726 -5.72 -40.30 -10.85
C PRO A 726 -5.04 -38.95 -10.62
N GLY A 727 -5.71 -37.87 -11.04
CA GLY A 727 -5.21 -36.50 -10.93
C GLY A 727 -4.14 -36.11 -11.97
N GLN A 728 -3.64 -37.05 -12.76
CA GLN A 728 -2.64 -36.81 -13.81
C GLN A 728 -3.29 -36.56 -15.17
N GLU A 729 -2.46 -36.21 -16.15
CA GLU A 729 -2.88 -35.80 -17.47
C GLU A 729 -1.94 -36.32 -18.56
N GLU A 730 -2.51 -36.61 -19.73
CA GLU A 730 -1.78 -36.91 -20.96
C GLU A 730 -2.21 -35.94 -22.06
N SER A 731 -1.39 -35.81 -23.10
CA SER A 731 -1.69 -34.90 -24.22
C SER A 731 -1.51 -35.54 -25.59
N PHE A 732 -2.30 -35.08 -26.54
CA PHE A 732 -2.07 -35.25 -27.97
C PHE A 732 -2.23 -33.90 -28.67
N GLY A 733 -1.87 -33.80 -29.95
CA GLY A 733 -2.07 -32.54 -30.67
C GLY A 733 -2.41 -32.74 -32.13
N PHE A 734 -2.83 -31.64 -32.75
CA PHE A 734 -3.20 -31.61 -34.16
C PHE A 734 -2.95 -30.25 -34.81
N ASN A 735 -2.76 -30.25 -36.13
CA ASN A 735 -2.81 -29.05 -36.95
C ASN A 735 -4.17 -28.97 -37.66
N ALA A 736 -4.75 -27.78 -37.70
CA ALA A 736 -5.96 -27.46 -38.44
C ALA A 736 -5.63 -26.63 -39.69
N ALA A 737 -6.34 -26.88 -40.79
CA ALA A 737 -6.46 -25.99 -41.93
C ALA A 737 -7.82 -25.29 -41.84
N GLY A 738 -7.81 -23.97 -41.72
CA GLY A 738 -8.96 -23.13 -41.31
C GLY A 738 -8.81 -22.57 -39.89
N LEU A 739 -9.60 -21.56 -39.54
CA LEU A 739 -9.46 -20.81 -38.29
C LEU A 739 -10.57 -21.08 -37.24
N GLY A 740 -11.52 -21.95 -37.56
CA GLY A 740 -12.62 -22.30 -36.66
C GLY A 740 -12.17 -23.25 -35.55
N LEU A 741 -12.60 -23.00 -34.33
CA LEU A 741 -12.15 -23.75 -33.14
C LEU A 741 -13.07 -24.93 -32.80
N PRO A 742 -12.58 -25.94 -32.06
CA PRO A 742 -13.39 -27.07 -31.60
C PRO A 742 -14.61 -26.65 -30.77
N SER A 743 -15.76 -27.26 -31.02
CA SER A 743 -16.96 -27.21 -30.19
C SER A 743 -17.40 -28.62 -29.78
N ASN A 744 -18.32 -28.74 -28.82
CA ASN A 744 -18.83 -30.02 -28.32
C ASN A 744 -17.72 -31.00 -27.84
N LEU A 745 -16.66 -30.45 -27.22
CA LEU A 745 -15.53 -31.23 -26.72
C LEU A 745 -15.98 -32.17 -25.59
N THR A 746 -15.77 -33.47 -25.77
CA THR A 746 -16.05 -34.51 -24.78
C THR A 746 -14.86 -35.45 -24.63
N ALA A 747 -14.70 -36.02 -23.43
CA ALA A 747 -13.69 -37.04 -23.14
C ALA A 747 -14.30 -38.20 -22.34
N ARG A 748 -13.86 -39.44 -22.61
CA ARG A 748 -14.31 -40.64 -21.88
C ARG A 748 -13.29 -41.74 -21.84
#